data_AF-A0A5N5PQB9-F1
#
_entry.id   AF-A0A5N5PQB9-F1
#
_cell.length_a   1.000
_cell.length_b   1.000
_cell.length_c   1.000
_cell.angle_alpha   90.00
_cell.angle_beta   90.00
_cell.angle_gamma   90.00
#
_symmetry.space_group_name_H-M   'P 1'
#
loop_
_entity.id
_entity.type
_entity.pdbx_description
1 polymer ?
#
loop_
_entity_poly.entity_id
_entity_poly.type
_entity_poly.pdbx_seq_one_letter_code
_entity_poly.pdbx_strand_id
1 'polypeptide(L)'
;MHIDTTVPERAANLNKMTDVIVQKFSFPFSCSPCHAQADEQPVAEPRSHQGIERLEQGTLKAAKDPNNNPNQNNSKPEYKDMMSAPKVREAQAPSTDPDLQNTDMVYSANGSPDSEPVASTNGTIKTYLTSDTQDRDSSSVENSQSKGKVSYKTVFEKWASLQYEEQRPSTKRQLSAESAAKCVTVRKRSTVASNKEALAKPLSHTNPGTQPRKAGLPIRSFCQRQPRRQLFSSTEVFHKVDTHVISKGRELKDQGVFSPQSIARVITQGARNELEKIRAIWVWLCYNIEYDLDGYLGFSPKLSTPEEVIKAGRGVCSGFSSICLEMCREVGILCEEVSGYSKGIGHWPGHRLADKPSDHMWNAVWVKGQWGLLDACWGAGTVNMDTKTFVKRFDDFYFLTEPREFINSHFPDEETWQLLDTPIALEQFELIPLKTSAFYTLGLTLLQPTQYKITTDDGETTVTVSSCGRLTFAYELRQRDSETGAARQNEVDGSCGLLSVTQQGMRLRLLPPEPGTYELKLFARPEGDSGTLLWVCTLELECPAVRQSQSLPANPYLSWGLGSNAGVHGVKGCSVPSQDTLEVCERGECEIVLHTSRPLMMVCELIHPELDFALAKRCLALQITAEQLVCNVLCPYKGYYRLSVFVRDYNDGSGSFQNVGNFLLRCKGLGVNQNVPYPPDLSPWCGPGMRTQAAGLSQFSHTGALVNLPQGRCNITFHCTSSQLQIHAVLSAESYQKNKEKLNQASFPLSRYILLTFTDSKVTVSVCVPQPGVYRLGLYGCTPPQQDYAPLCDYVLRSVCDRCGEPFPCVYSAWGKGCVLLEPRGGVLAPQSWVCFRVRVPAAQRVSVLAEQRVDLKMNKSRVWEGKAFTGNITQIKLTAATSDTSDMAVLMTFDVLNLESKL
;
A
#
# COMPACT_ATOMS: atom_id res chain seq x y z
N MET A 1 33.93 -14.66 -53.62
CA MET A 1 33.91 -15.19 -55.00
C MET A 1 32.55 -14.90 -55.61
N HIS A 2 32.48 -14.90 -56.94
CA HIS A 2 31.27 -14.86 -57.77
C HIS A 2 30.38 -16.13 -57.54
N ILE A 3 29.11 -16.25 -58.00
CA ILE A 3 28.33 -15.47 -58.98
C ILE A 3 26.79 -15.60 -58.75
N ASP A 4 26.00 -14.73 -59.40
CA ASP A 4 24.54 -14.75 -59.73
C ASP A 4 23.48 -15.34 -58.78
N THR A 5 22.34 -14.69 -58.49
CA THR A 5 21.31 -13.98 -59.28
C THR A 5 20.33 -14.85 -60.08
N THR A 6 19.02 -14.76 -59.75
CA THR A 6 17.92 -14.40 -60.67
C THR A 6 16.56 -14.39 -59.95
N VAL A 7 15.59 -13.68 -60.53
CA VAL A 7 14.18 -13.58 -60.11
C VAL A 7 13.30 -13.97 -61.32
N PRO A 8 12.06 -14.42 -61.11
CA PRO A 8 11.01 -13.99 -62.04
C PRO A 8 9.75 -13.46 -61.34
N GLU A 9 9.29 -12.29 -61.78
CA GLU A 9 7.92 -11.83 -61.55
C GLU A 9 6.98 -12.45 -62.59
N ARG A 10 5.70 -12.68 -62.20
CA ARG A 10 4.45 -12.42 -62.95
C ARG A 10 3.31 -13.31 -62.42
N ALA A 11 2.03 -13.03 -62.66
CA ALA A 11 1.25 -11.79 -62.75
C ALA A 11 -0.19 -12.20 -63.12
N ALA A 12 -1.18 -11.50 -62.55
CA ALA A 12 -2.58 -11.43 -63.00
C ALA A 12 -3.38 -12.73 -63.25
N ASN A 13 -4.58 -12.79 -62.65
CA ASN A 13 -5.77 -12.77 -63.51
C ASN A 13 -6.95 -12.05 -62.84
N LEU A 14 -7.89 -11.59 -63.65
CA LEU A 14 -8.93 -10.63 -63.27
C LEU A 14 -10.29 -11.03 -63.87
N ASN A 15 -11.37 -11.01 -63.08
CA ASN A 15 -12.78 -10.72 -63.47
C ASN A 15 -13.70 -10.98 -62.25
N LYS A 16 -14.56 -10.05 -61.81
CA LYS A 16 -15.82 -9.53 -62.41
C LYS A 16 -17.01 -10.50 -62.30
N MET A 17 -18.27 -10.05 -62.12
CA MET A 17 -18.85 -8.76 -61.69
C MET A 17 -20.39 -8.90 -61.65
N THR A 18 -21.05 -8.46 -60.57
CA THR A 18 -22.48 -8.07 -60.57
C THR A 18 -22.75 -7.16 -59.37
N ASP A 19 -23.76 -6.29 -59.48
CA ASP A 19 -23.85 -5.00 -58.77
C ASP A 19 -25.33 -4.54 -58.69
N VAL A 20 -25.62 -3.46 -57.94
CA VAL A 20 -26.90 -2.71 -57.83
C VAL A 20 -28.11 -3.53 -57.27
N ILE A 21 -29.19 -3.02 -56.65
CA ILE A 21 -29.73 -1.65 -56.49
C ILE A 21 -30.18 -1.32 -55.05
N VAL A 22 -29.78 -0.12 -54.63
CA VAL A 22 -30.21 0.80 -53.55
C VAL A 22 -31.73 0.91 -53.27
N GLN A 23 -32.10 1.15 -52.00
CA GLN A 23 -33.20 2.08 -51.66
C GLN A 23 -32.90 2.94 -50.40
N LYS A 24 -33.50 4.14 -50.35
CA LYS A 24 -33.38 5.19 -49.30
C LYS A 24 -34.61 5.10 -48.35
N PHE A 25 -34.71 5.72 -47.16
CA PHE A 25 -34.66 7.17 -46.89
C PHE A 25 -34.67 7.56 -45.38
N SER A 26 -34.00 8.68 -45.06
CA SER A 26 -34.25 9.72 -44.01
C SER A 26 -34.56 9.44 -42.51
N PHE A 27 -33.71 10.05 -41.65
CA PHE A 27 -33.92 10.91 -40.44
C PHE A 27 -35.35 11.40 -40.09
N PRO A 28 -35.69 11.86 -38.83
CA PRO A 28 -34.83 12.68 -37.91
C PRO A 28 -35.04 12.57 -36.35
N PHE A 29 -34.34 13.47 -35.62
CA PHE A 29 -34.58 14.17 -34.32
C PHE A 29 -36.02 14.14 -33.70
N SER A 30 -36.33 14.41 -32.40
CA SER A 30 -35.58 14.77 -31.16
C SER A 30 -36.50 14.93 -29.90
N CYS A 31 -35.94 14.88 -28.68
CA CYS A 31 -36.38 15.54 -27.41
C CYS A 31 -37.72 15.21 -26.69
N SER A 32 -37.72 15.46 -25.36
CA SER A 32 -38.76 15.30 -24.31
C SER A 32 -39.90 16.38 -24.36
N PRO A 33 -41.03 16.33 -23.58
CA PRO A 33 -41.07 16.31 -22.08
C PRO A 33 -42.34 15.76 -21.32
N CYS A 34 -42.21 15.72 -19.97
CA CYS A 34 -43.11 15.84 -18.79
C CYS A 34 -44.67 15.66 -18.76
N HIS A 35 -45.17 15.25 -17.57
CA HIS A 35 -46.55 15.39 -16.96
C HIS A 35 -47.72 14.55 -17.55
N ALA A 36 -48.82 14.17 -16.87
CA ALA A 36 -49.29 14.04 -15.45
C ALA A 36 -50.62 13.20 -15.43
N GLN A 37 -51.49 13.00 -14.41
CA GLN A 37 -51.61 13.52 -13.03
C GLN A 37 -52.25 12.56 -11.97
N ALA A 38 -53.60 12.51 -11.80
CA ALA A 38 -54.36 11.91 -10.68
C ALA A 38 -55.77 11.39 -11.17
N ASP A 39 -56.76 10.90 -10.38
CA ASP A 39 -57.08 11.05 -8.94
C ASP A 39 -58.09 9.98 -8.40
N GLU A 40 -58.58 10.19 -7.15
CA GLU A 40 -59.76 9.63 -6.43
C GLU A 40 -59.63 8.44 -5.43
N GLN A 41 -60.12 8.73 -4.20
CA GLN A 41 -60.60 7.84 -3.11
C GLN A 41 -62.09 8.27 -2.80
N PRO A 42 -62.80 7.97 -1.67
CA PRO A 42 -62.55 7.13 -0.48
C PRO A 42 -63.78 6.31 0.01
N VAL A 43 -63.70 5.70 1.21
CA VAL A 43 -64.71 5.66 2.33
C VAL A 43 -64.17 4.76 3.47
N ALA A 44 -64.67 4.89 4.72
CA ALA A 44 -63.95 4.48 5.94
C ALA A 44 -64.80 3.83 7.07
N GLU A 45 -64.09 3.11 7.98
CA GLU A 45 -64.28 2.91 9.46
C GLU A 45 -65.66 2.51 10.08
N PRO A 46 -65.72 1.82 11.25
CA PRO A 46 -65.51 2.50 12.56
C PRO A 46 -64.96 1.69 13.79
N ARG A 47 -64.03 2.34 14.52
CA ARG A 47 -63.86 2.53 16.00
C ARG A 47 -64.31 1.53 17.09
N SER A 48 -63.47 1.39 18.13
CA SER A 48 -63.70 1.66 19.60
C SER A 48 -62.77 0.80 20.52
N HIS A 49 -62.47 1.08 21.82
CA HIS A 49 -62.23 2.31 22.61
C HIS A 49 -61.52 1.94 23.96
N GLN A 50 -60.55 2.74 24.45
CA GLN A 50 -60.07 2.82 25.88
C GLN A 50 -59.45 1.52 26.50
N GLY A 51 -58.78 1.49 27.68
CA GLY A 51 -58.21 2.52 28.58
C GLY A 51 -57.91 1.99 30.01
N ILE A 52 -57.08 2.72 30.79
CA ILE A 52 -56.89 2.68 32.29
C ILE A 52 -55.86 1.69 32.93
N GLU A 53 -54.73 2.31 33.36
CA GLU A 53 -53.95 2.24 34.64
C GLU A 53 -53.82 1.04 35.63
N ARG A 54 -52.54 0.84 36.07
CA ARG A 54 -51.98 0.87 37.47
C ARG A 54 -51.63 -0.39 38.32
N LEU A 55 -50.61 -0.16 39.19
CA LEU A 55 -50.17 -0.87 40.43
C LEU A 55 -49.56 -2.29 40.26
N GLU A 56 -48.65 -2.79 41.13
CA GLU A 56 -47.49 -2.19 41.82
C GLU A 56 -46.53 -3.29 42.37
N GLN A 57 -45.30 -2.90 42.73
CA GLN A 57 -44.26 -3.49 43.61
C GLN A 57 -44.48 -4.86 44.34
N GLY A 58 -43.42 -5.71 44.45
CA GLY A 58 -43.42 -6.88 45.36
C GLY A 58 -42.12 -7.73 45.39
N THR A 59 -41.39 -7.73 46.51
CA THR A 59 -40.01 -8.22 46.71
C THR A 59 -39.83 -9.66 47.28
N LEU A 60 -38.63 -10.25 47.05
CA LEU A 60 -37.82 -11.13 47.95
C LEU A 60 -38.08 -12.66 48.16
N LYS A 61 -37.02 -13.45 47.84
CA LYS A 61 -36.32 -14.53 48.61
C LYS A 61 -36.98 -15.88 49.05
N ALA A 62 -36.35 -17.00 48.61
CA ALA A 62 -35.56 -17.99 49.42
C ALA A 62 -35.91 -19.52 49.47
N ALA A 63 -34.85 -20.33 49.29
CA ALA A 63 -34.43 -21.57 50.02
C ALA A 63 -35.02 -23.01 49.77
N LYS A 64 -34.10 -23.91 49.33
CA LYS A 64 -33.78 -25.31 49.75
C LYS A 64 -34.78 -26.51 49.63
N ASP A 65 -34.28 -27.59 48.98
CA ASP A 65 -34.06 -29.02 49.41
C ASP A 65 -34.94 -29.69 50.50
N PRO A 66 -35.11 -31.06 50.57
CA PRO A 66 -34.22 -32.13 50.02
C PRO A 66 -34.90 -33.45 49.49
N ASN A 67 -34.12 -34.44 48.98
CA ASN A 67 -34.04 -35.83 49.57
C ASN A 67 -33.17 -36.91 48.84
N ASN A 68 -32.53 -37.75 49.68
CA ASN A 68 -32.17 -39.19 49.55
C ASN A 68 -31.12 -39.77 48.55
N ASN A 69 -30.59 -40.93 48.98
CA ASN A 69 -29.51 -41.81 48.45
C ASN A 69 -30.01 -43.31 48.62
N PRO A 70 -29.26 -44.46 48.48
CA PRO A 70 -27.83 -44.73 48.76
C PRO A 70 -27.10 -45.79 47.86
N ASN A 71 -25.93 -46.25 48.34
CA ASN A 71 -25.06 -47.38 47.90
C ASN A 71 -24.11 -47.11 46.70
N GLN A 72 -22.82 -47.55 46.70
CA GLN A 72 -22.07 -48.37 47.67
C GLN A 72 -20.54 -48.05 47.66
N ASN A 73 -19.90 -48.05 48.85
CA ASN A 73 -18.50 -48.37 49.25
C ASN A 73 -17.31 -48.28 48.25
N ASN A 74 -16.07 -47.87 48.61
CA ASN A 74 -15.50 -47.29 49.85
C ASN A 74 -14.11 -46.64 49.55
N SER A 75 -13.33 -46.20 50.55
CA SER A 75 -12.03 -45.51 50.33
C SER A 75 -11.05 -45.58 51.53
N LYS A 76 -9.86 -44.94 51.41
CA LYS A 76 -8.95 -44.48 52.51
C LYS A 76 -8.09 -45.58 53.20
N PRO A 77 -7.17 -45.30 54.18
CA PRO A 77 -6.83 -44.08 54.97
C PRO A 77 -5.50 -43.39 54.52
N GLU A 78 -4.74 -42.54 55.25
CA GLU A 78 -4.73 -42.07 56.67
C GLU A 78 -4.27 -40.58 56.84
N TYR A 79 -3.55 -40.21 57.92
CA TYR A 79 -3.33 -38.83 58.41
C TYR A 79 -2.15 -38.68 59.41
N LYS A 80 -1.63 -37.45 59.60
CA LYS A 80 -0.97 -36.83 60.80
C LYS A 80 -0.39 -35.46 60.37
N ASP A 81 -0.42 -34.31 61.05
CA ASP A 81 -0.70 -33.78 62.42
C ASP A 81 0.54 -33.07 63.00
N MET A 82 0.47 -31.74 63.16
CA MET A 82 0.78 -30.96 64.40
C MET A 82 1.25 -29.50 64.15
N MET A 83 0.63 -28.55 64.90
CA MET A 83 1.15 -27.24 65.38
C MET A 83 1.64 -26.16 64.37
N SER A 84 1.65 -24.84 64.65
CA SER A 84 0.69 -23.89 65.29
C SER A 84 1.22 -22.44 65.12
N ALA A 85 0.36 -21.43 64.95
CA ALA A 85 0.75 -20.02 64.67
C ALA A 85 1.15 -19.19 65.92
N PRO A 86 1.90 -18.06 65.75
CA PRO A 86 1.29 -16.71 65.84
C PRO A 86 1.98 -15.63 64.94
N LYS A 87 1.88 -14.30 65.19
CA LYS A 87 0.74 -13.37 64.91
C LYS A 87 1.12 -11.86 65.18
N VAL A 88 0.43 -10.90 64.54
CA VAL A 88 0.24 -9.44 64.91
C VAL A 88 1.25 -8.35 64.43
N ARG A 89 0.70 -7.39 63.64
CA ARG A 89 0.84 -5.91 63.48
C ARG A 89 2.03 -5.01 63.96
N GLU A 90 2.08 -3.81 63.32
CA GLU A 90 2.57 -2.47 63.81
C GLU A 90 4.11 -2.30 64.03
N ALA A 91 4.75 -1.11 64.06
CA ALA A 91 4.58 0.18 63.33
C ALA A 91 5.84 1.10 63.52
N GLN A 92 6.11 2.03 62.58
CA GLN A 92 6.95 3.27 62.69
C GLN A 92 8.39 3.26 63.31
N ALA A 93 9.43 3.42 62.46
CA ALA A 93 10.60 4.36 62.51
C ALA A 93 11.47 4.54 63.81
N PRO A 94 12.52 5.41 63.87
CA PRO A 94 13.41 6.01 62.85
C PRO A 94 14.95 5.82 63.12
N SER A 95 15.81 6.36 62.23
CA SER A 95 17.23 6.80 62.48
C SER A 95 18.30 5.74 62.87
N THR A 96 19.63 5.91 62.72
CA THR A 96 20.49 7.05 62.27
C THR A 96 21.79 6.55 61.61
N ASP A 97 22.50 7.43 60.89
CA ASP A 97 23.91 7.33 60.44
C ASP A 97 24.93 7.29 61.63
N PRO A 98 26.26 6.98 61.48
CA PRO A 98 27.16 7.64 60.49
C PRO A 98 28.38 6.85 59.90
N ASP A 99 28.92 7.45 58.81
CA ASP A 99 30.33 7.61 58.37
C ASP A 99 31.47 6.67 58.82
N LEU A 100 32.36 6.30 57.87
CA LEU A 100 33.74 6.87 57.80
C LEU A 100 34.59 6.43 56.56
N GLN A 101 34.76 7.39 55.64
CA GLN A 101 35.99 7.80 54.89
C GLN A 101 37.00 6.80 54.25
N ASN A 102 37.18 7.00 52.93
CA ASN A 102 38.44 7.19 52.17
C ASN A 102 39.68 6.28 52.35
N THR A 103 40.24 5.80 51.23
CA THR A 103 41.47 6.39 50.64
C THR A 103 41.78 5.87 49.21
N ASP A 104 42.26 6.76 48.34
CA ASP A 104 42.85 6.42 47.03
C ASP A 104 44.38 6.19 47.13
N MET A 105 44.96 5.38 46.23
CA MET A 105 45.94 5.90 45.23
C MET A 105 46.44 4.88 44.19
N VAL A 106 47.01 5.45 43.11
CA VAL A 106 47.39 4.86 41.82
C VAL A 106 48.91 4.55 41.75
N TYR A 107 49.38 3.58 40.94
CA TYR A 107 50.43 3.75 39.88
C TYR A 107 51.08 2.46 39.29
N SER A 108 50.83 2.23 37.99
CA SER A 108 51.72 1.85 36.86
C SER A 108 52.92 0.87 36.90
N ALA A 109 52.89 -0.07 35.93
CA ALA A 109 53.84 -0.25 34.79
C ALA A 109 54.94 -1.37 34.72
N ASN A 110 54.92 -2.04 33.54
CA ASN A 110 56.02 -2.56 32.68
C ASN A 110 56.90 -3.78 33.07
N GLY A 111 57.07 -4.71 32.11
CA GLY A 111 58.22 -5.65 32.03
C GLY A 111 57.98 -6.97 31.25
N SER A 112 58.58 -7.13 30.07
CA SER A 112 58.77 -8.42 29.34
C SER A 112 60.22 -8.95 29.57
N PRO A 113 60.69 -10.15 29.09
CA PRO A 113 60.77 -10.51 27.65
C PRO A 113 60.84 -12.03 27.26
N ASP A 114 61.11 -12.29 25.96
CA ASP A 114 61.81 -13.42 25.28
C ASP A 114 61.37 -14.91 25.39
N SER A 115 61.00 -15.53 24.25
CA SER A 115 61.93 -16.30 23.36
C SER A 115 61.25 -17.26 22.34
N GLU A 116 61.75 -17.28 21.08
CA GLU A 116 61.61 -18.38 20.08
C GLU A 116 63.00 -19.08 19.90
N PRO A 117 63.21 -20.14 19.06
CA PRO A 117 63.42 -19.95 17.61
C PRO A 117 63.22 -21.17 16.62
N VAL A 118 63.41 -20.91 15.32
CA VAL A 118 63.69 -21.83 14.16
C VAL A 118 62.51 -22.70 13.62
N ALA A 119 62.03 -22.68 12.35
CA ALA A 119 62.27 -21.95 11.07
C ALA A 119 62.83 -22.75 9.86
N SER A 120 62.58 -22.20 8.65
CA SER A 120 62.78 -22.72 7.27
C SER A 120 61.67 -23.68 6.75
N THR A 121 61.19 -23.57 5.50
CA THR A 121 61.84 -23.16 4.23
C THR A 121 61.16 -22.00 3.48
N ASN A 122 61.85 -21.45 2.46
CA ASN A 122 61.53 -20.19 1.76
C ASN A 122 60.64 -20.35 0.50
N GLY A 123 59.96 -19.29 0.06
CA GLY A 123 59.15 -19.33 -1.17
C GLY A 123 58.56 -18.04 -1.74
N THR A 124 59.22 -16.88 -1.65
CA THR A 124 58.70 -15.63 -2.28
C THR A 124 59.26 -15.41 -3.68
N ILE A 125 58.40 -15.44 -4.71
CA ILE A 125 58.71 -14.98 -6.08
C ILE A 125 57.74 -13.88 -6.49
N LYS A 126 58.25 -12.90 -7.24
CA LYS A 126 57.53 -11.71 -7.72
C LYS A 126 57.17 -11.81 -9.21
N THR A 127 56.15 -11.03 -9.58
CA THR A 127 56.07 -10.18 -10.80
C THR A 127 55.86 -10.74 -12.22
N TYR A 128 54.85 -10.11 -12.85
CA TYR A 128 54.86 -9.42 -14.17
C TYR A 128 54.47 -10.12 -15.48
N LEU A 129 53.90 -9.25 -16.35
CA LEU A 129 53.64 -9.36 -17.79
C LEU A 129 52.48 -10.31 -18.20
N THR A 130 51.78 -10.05 -19.31
CA THR A 130 52.11 -9.17 -20.46
C THR A 130 51.22 -7.93 -20.65
N SER A 131 51.76 -6.99 -21.43
CA SER A 131 51.13 -5.78 -21.97
C SER A 131 50.99 -5.90 -23.49
N ASP A 132 50.07 -5.13 -24.08
CA ASP A 132 50.29 -4.46 -25.38
C ASP A 132 49.34 -3.24 -25.46
N THR A 133 49.85 -2.01 -25.34
CA THR A 133 50.26 -1.06 -26.42
C THR A 133 49.07 -0.32 -27.06
N GLN A 134 49.14 0.98 -27.41
CA GLN A 134 50.19 2.03 -27.39
C GLN A 134 49.47 3.41 -27.20
N ASP A 135 50.05 4.53 -26.75
CA ASP A 135 51.38 4.84 -26.19
C ASP A 135 51.32 6.18 -25.38
N ARG A 136 52.49 6.64 -24.90
CA ARG A 136 53.05 8.02 -24.80
C ARG A 136 52.22 9.29 -25.08
N ASP A 137 52.58 10.48 -24.56
CA ASP A 137 53.83 10.87 -23.87
C ASP A 137 53.65 11.95 -22.77
N SER A 138 54.73 12.26 -22.04
CA SER A 138 54.72 13.11 -20.84
C SER A 138 55.41 14.48 -20.99
N SER A 139 54.89 15.51 -20.31
CA SER A 139 55.61 16.72 -19.84
C SER A 139 54.63 17.71 -19.17
N SER A 140 55.00 18.66 -18.29
CA SER A 140 55.96 18.77 -17.17
C SER A 140 56.17 20.28 -16.87
N VAL A 141 56.78 20.61 -15.72
CA VAL A 141 57.24 21.97 -15.33
C VAL A 141 56.15 22.92 -14.77
N GLU A 142 56.62 23.85 -13.95
CA GLU A 142 55.86 24.65 -12.97
C GLU A 142 55.60 26.11 -13.42
N ASN A 143 54.80 26.79 -12.59
CA ASN A 143 55.00 28.19 -12.14
C ASN A 143 54.45 29.38 -12.96
N SER A 144 54.38 30.51 -12.24
CA SER A 144 54.02 31.88 -12.66
C SER A 144 52.54 32.24 -12.84
N GLN A 145 52.28 33.55 -12.74
CA GLN A 145 50.96 34.15 -12.52
C GLN A 145 50.39 34.79 -13.80
N SER A 146 49.07 34.70 -14.02
CA SER A 146 48.33 35.78 -14.71
C SER A 146 46.83 35.76 -14.38
N LYS A 147 46.13 36.87 -14.63
CA LYS A 147 44.71 37.06 -14.28
C LYS A 147 43.80 36.62 -15.42
N GLY A 148 42.81 35.77 -15.14
CA GLY A 148 41.72 35.43 -16.08
C GLY A 148 40.36 35.42 -15.40
N LYS A 149 39.40 36.24 -15.87
CA LYS A 149 37.99 36.13 -15.48
C LYS A 149 37.37 34.92 -16.19
N VAL A 150 36.78 33.99 -15.43
CA VAL A 150 35.93 32.92 -15.96
C VAL A 150 34.54 33.02 -15.36
N SER A 151 33.51 32.65 -16.12
CA SER A 151 32.10 32.88 -15.80
C SER A 151 31.61 32.02 -14.62
N TYR A 152 30.94 32.65 -13.65
CA TYR A 152 30.29 31.98 -12.51
C TYR A 152 29.06 31.11 -12.87
N LYS A 153 28.76 30.90 -14.16
CA LYS A 153 27.46 30.37 -14.62
C LYS A 153 27.42 28.88 -15.00
N THR A 154 28.51 28.13 -14.86
CA THR A 154 28.58 26.71 -15.27
C THR A 154 28.97 25.72 -14.16
N VAL A 155 29.14 26.18 -12.90
CA VAL A 155 29.36 25.30 -11.74
C VAL A 155 28.03 25.00 -11.01
N PHE A 156 27.16 26.01 -10.87
CA PHE A 156 25.90 25.88 -10.11
C PHE A 156 24.90 24.87 -10.70
N GLU A 157 24.81 24.74 -12.03
CA GLU A 157 23.86 23.84 -12.68
C GLU A 157 24.15 22.34 -12.43
N LYS A 158 25.38 21.99 -12.00
CA LYS A 158 25.73 20.60 -11.63
C LYS A 158 25.53 20.28 -10.15
N TRP A 159 25.64 21.27 -9.25
CA TRP A 159 25.45 21.07 -7.80
C TRP A 159 23.97 21.14 -7.39
N ALA A 160 23.18 22.03 -8.01
CA ALA A 160 21.74 22.14 -7.75
C ALA A 160 20.97 20.84 -8.06
N SER A 161 21.48 20.02 -8.98
CA SER A 161 20.87 18.73 -9.36
C SER A 161 21.09 17.62 -8.32
N LEU A 162 22.22 17.63 -7.60
CA LEU A 162 22.60 16.57 -6.67
C LEU A 162 21.98 16.76 -5.28
N GLN A 163 21.98 18.00 -4.74
CA GLN A 163 21.45 18.25 -3.40
C GLN A 163 19.91 18.18 -3.31
N TYR A 164 19.19 18.21 -4.44
CA TYR A 164 17.73 18.14 -4.46
C TYR A 164 17.15 16.73 -4.21
N GLU A 165 17.98 15.70 -4.27
CA GLU A 165 17.60 14.32 -3.90
C GLU A 165 17.92 14.01 -2.43
N GLU A 166 19.05 14.50 -1.91
CA GLU A 166 19.53 14.21 -0.56
C GLU A 166 18.72 14.84 0.57
N GLN A 167 17.92 15.88 0.30
CA GLN A 167 17.07 16.56 1.30
C GLN A 167 15.56 16.31 1.14
N ARG A 168 15.15 15.33 0.32
CA ARG A 168 13.76 14.84 0.36
C ARG A 168 13.55 13.91 1.56
N PRO A 169 12.43 14.03 2.28
CA PRO A 169 12.02 13.05 3.27
C PRO A 169 11.91 11.63 2.73
N SER A 170 12.23 10.64 3.56
CA SER A 170 12.25 9.21 3.22
C SER A 170 11.01 8.76 2.43
N THR A 171 9.80 9.01 2.95
CA THR A 171 8.50 8.73 2.31
C THR A 171 8.29 9.53 1.00
N LYS A 172 8.91 10.70 0.85
CA LYS A 172 8.84 11.54 -0.36
C LYS A 172 9.89 11.15 -1.42
N ARG A 173 10.98 10.46 -1.04
CA ARG A 173 11.91 9.79 -1.98
C ARG A 173 11.23 8.62 -2.68
N GLN A 174 10.42 7.84 -1.96
CA GLN A 174 9.65 6.71 -2.51
C GLN A 174 8.75 7.15 -3.68
N LEU A 175 7.97 8.22 -3.48
CA LEU A 175 7.18 8.87 -4.55
C LEU A 175 8.02 9.34 -5.74
N SER A 176 9.28 9.73 -5.51
CA SER A 176 10.19 10.16 -6.57
C SER A 176 10.62 8.97 -7.44
N ALA A 177 10.91 7.82 -6.82
CA ALA A 177 11.25 6.57 -7.51
C ALA A 177 10.05 6.02 -8.31
N GLU A 178 8.83 6.04 -7.76
CA GLU A 178 7.61 5.66 -8.49
C GLU A 178 7.33 6.58 -9.69
N SER A 179 7.66 7.86 -9.57
CA SER A 179 7.47 8.85 -10.64
C SER A 179 8.52 8.71 -11.76
N ALA A 180 9.76 8.36 -11.42
CA ALA A 180 10.84 8.13 -12.38
C ALA A 180 10.52 6.99 -13.37
N ALA A 181 9.73 6.00 -12.94
CA ALA A 181 9.32 4.87 -13.77
C ALA A 181 8.27 5.18 -14.86
N LYS A 182 7.81 6.44 -15.00
CA LYS A 182 6.57 6.77 -15.76
C LYS A 182 6.68 7.83 -16.86
N CYS A 183 7.85 8.37 -17.20
CA CYS A 183 7.97 9.44 -18.21
C CYS A 183 9.16 9.32 -19.19
N VAL A 184 8.87 9.22 -20.48
CA VAL A 184 9.77 9.58 -21.60
C VAL A 184 8.98 10.50 -22.55
N THR A 185 9.63 11.55 -23.09
CA THR A 185 8.94 12.69 -23.73
C THR A 185 9.02 12.70 -25.27
N VAL A 186 8.03 13.34 -25.91
CA VAL A 186 8.08 13.76 -27.32
C VAL A 186 7.58 15.22 -27.45
N ARG A 187 8.14 16.00 -28.39
CA ARG A 187 7.88 17.44 -28.60
C ARG A 187 7.41 17.74 -30.04
N LYS A 188 6.45 18.68 -30.20
CA LYS A 188 6.42 19.84 -31.16
C LYS A 188 5.05 20.57 -31.05
N ARG A 189 4.99 21.92 -30.98
CA ARG A 189 4.96 22.96 -32.06
C ARG A 189 3.75 22.82 -33.02
N SER A 190 3.04 23.89 -33.47
CA SER A 190 3.03 25.35 -33.18
C SER A 190 1.94 26.08 -34.03
N THR A 191 1.83 27.44 -33.97
CA THR A 191 1.12 28.41 -34.88
C THR A 191 -0.37 28.71 -34.63
N VAL A 192 -0.99 29.86 -35.00
CA VAL A 192 -0.63 31.32 -34.97
C VAL A 192 -1.90 32.18 -35.33
N ALA A 193 -1.91 33.51 -35.04
CA ALA A 193 -2.83 34.56 -35.59
C ALA A 193 -4.33 34.57 -35.15
N SER A 194 -5.11 35.67 -35.22
CA SER A 194 -4.87 37.15 -35.28
C SER A 194 -6.20 37.94 -35.10
N ASN A 195 -6.13 39.28 -35.03
CA ASN A 195 -7.18 40.33 -35.13
C ASN A 195 -7.90 40.68 -33.80
N LYS A 196 -8.05 41.96 -33.36
CA LYS A 196 -8.60 43.22 -33.98
C LYS A 196 -10.15 43.24 -34.02
N GLU A 197 -10.89 44.32 -33.72
CA GLU A 197 -10.54 45.75 -33.47
C GLU A 197 -11.68 46.53 -32.74
N ALA A 198 -11.34 47.59 -31.97
CA ALA A 198 -12.14 48.80 -31.61
C ALA A 198 -13.61 48.65 -31.02
N LEU A 199 -14.35 49.66 -30.52
CA LEU A 199 -14.17 51.11 -30.26
C LEU A 199 -15.11 51.61 -29.11
N ALA A 200 -14.88 52.83 -28.60
CA ALA A 200 -15.85 53.79 -28.01
C ALA A 200 -16.27 53.73 -26.52
N LYS A 201 -16.34 54.94 -25.91
CA LYS A 201 -16.97 55.36 -24.63
C LYS A 201 -18.12 56.35 -24.96
N PRO A 202 -19.07 56.68 -24.05
CA PRO A 202 -18.90 57.76 -23.03
C PRO A 202 -19.43 57.35 -21.62
N LEU A 203 -19.11 57.93 -20.45
CA LEU A 203 -18.69 59.27 -19.94
C LEU A 203 -19.80 60.17 -19.35
N SER A 204 -19.90 60.17 -18.01
CA SER A 204 -20.29 61.27 -17.08
C SER A 204 -19.87 60.82 -15.65
N HIS A 205 -19.15 61.54 -14.78
CA HIS A 205 -19.28 62.91 -14.24
C HIS A 205 -20.56 63.09 -13.38
N THR A 206 -20.55 63.55 -12.12
CA THR A 206 -19.59 64.44 -11.40
C THR A 206 -19.30 64.11 -9.91
N ASN A 207 -18.20 64.70 -9.41
CA ASN A 207 -17.73 64.85 -8.00
C ASN A 207 -18.61 65.83 -7.16
N PRO A 208 -18.29 66.17 -5.88
CA PRO A 208 -17.99 65.30 -4.71
C PRO A 208 -18.57 65.82 -3.35
N GLY A 209 -18.32 65.08 -2.25
CA GLY A 209 -17.84 65.68 -0.99
C GLY A 209 -18.78 65.80 0.22
N THR A 210 -18.38 65.18 1.35
CA THR A 210 -18.33 65.71 2.75
C THR A 210 -18.10 64.53 3.73
N GLN A 211 -17.09 64.61 4.61
CA GLN A 211 -16.86 63.59 5.66
C GLN A 211 -17.55 63.96 6.99
N PRO A 212 -18.01 62.95 7.75
CA PRO A 212 -18.09 63.02 9.21
C PRO A 212 -17.33 61.88 9.93
N ARG A 213 -17.16 62.05 11.25
CA ARG A 213 -16.29 61.29 12.19
C ARG A 213 -16.66 59.80 12.36
N LYS A 214 -15.71 58.96 12.85
CA LYS A 214 -15.95 57.56 13.25
C LYS A 214 -17.17 57.48 14.19
N ALA A 215 -18.17 56.68 13.79
CA ALA A 215 -19.22 56.19 14.67
C ALA A 215 -18.77 54.89 15.37
N GLY A 216 -19.49 54.46 16.42
CA GLY A 216 -19.26 53.17 17.05
C GLY A 216 -19.46 52.01 16.08
N LEU A 217 -18.62 50.98 16.18
CA LEU A 217 -18.63 49.84 15.26
C LEU A 217 -19.96 49.05 15.35
N PRO A 218 -20.52 48.58 14.22
CA PRO A 218 -21.75 47.81 14.23
C PRO A 218 -21.52 46.43 14.85
N ILE A 219 -22.09 46.21 16.04
CA ILE A 219 -22.14 44.90 16.69
C ILE A 219 -23.43 44.21 16.26
N ARG A 220 -23.31 43.08 15.54
CA ARG A 220 -24.41 42.15 15.25
C ARG A 220 -24.23 40.93 16.13
N SER A 221 -25.31 40.39 16.69
CA SER A 221 -25.25 39.21 17.57
C SER A 221 -24.60 38.02 16.85
N PHE A 222 -23.60 37.40 17.47
CA PHE A 222 -22.79 36.33 16.88
C PHE A 222 -23.63 35.19 16.28
N CYS A 223 -24.72 34.81 16.96
CA CYS A 223 -25.66 33.75 16.60
C CYS A 223 -26.42 33.92 15.25
N GLN A 224 -26.15 34.95 14.44
CA GLN A 224 -26.78 35.19 13.13
C GLN A 224 -25.78 35.31 11.96
N ARG A 225 -24.53 34.91 12.16
CA ARG A 225 -23.48 35.06 11.13
C ARG A 225 -23.64 34.06 9.98
N GLN A 226 -23.58 34.56 8.74
CA GLN A 226 -23.58 33.75 7.54
C GLN A 226 -22.19 33.14 7.29
N PRO A 227 -22.07 31.81 7.08
CA PRO A 227 -20.85 31.16 6.63
C PRO A 227 -20.31 31.75 5.32
N ARG A 228 -19.00 31.67 5.12
CA ARG A 228 -18.27 32.04 3.89
C ARG A 228 -18.94 31.49 2.63
N ARG A 229 -19.39 30.23 2.67
CA ARG A 229 -20.09 29.54 1.56
C ARG A 229 -21.46 30.14 1.19
N GLN A 230 -22.05 30.97 2.07
CA GLN A 230 -23.25 31.78 1.78
C GLN A 230 -22.89 33.21 1.32
N LEU A 231 -21.70 33.72 1.67
CA LEU A 231 -21.19 34.97 1.12
C LEU A 231 -20.88 34.82 -0.38
N PHE A 232 -20.27 33.70 -0.78
CA PHE A 232 -20.00 33.30 -2.18
C PHE A 232 -19.87 31.78 -2.33
N SER A 233 -20.23 31.23 -3.49
CA SER A 233 -20.29 29.78 -3.74
C SER A 233 -18.93 29.13 -4.05
N SER A 234 -18.11 29.79 -4.86
CA SER A 234 -16.72 29.45 -5.19
C SER A 234 -15.95 30.74 -5.44
N THR A 235 -14.60 30.74 -5.41
CA THR A 235 -13.82 31.95 -5.71
C THR A 235 -13.79 32.29 -7.20
N GLU A 236 -14.21 31.36 -8.07
CA GLU A 236 -14.37 31.57 -9.52
C GLU A 236 -15.31 32.73 -9.86
N VAL A 237 -16.30 33.03 -9.01
CA VAL A 237 -17.21 34.18 -9.18
C VAL A 237 -16.44 35.51 -9.26
N PHE A 238 -15.26 35.57 -8.65
CA PHE A 238 -14.38 36.73 -8.64
C PHE A 238 -13.40 36.79 -9.82
N HIS A 239 -13.32 35.77 -10.69
CA HIS A 239 -12.31 35.70 -11.75
C HIS A 239 -12.20 36.99 -12.62
N LYS A 240 -13.31 37.69 -12.86
CA LYS A 240 -13.33 38.99 -13.55
C LYS A 240 -12.72 40.13 -12.75
N VAL A 241 -12.97 40.17 -11.44
CA VAL A 241 -12.36 41.13 -10.49
C VAL A 241 -10.86 40.83 -10.40
N ASP A 242 -10.49 39.58 -10.10
CA ASP A 242 -9.11 39.15 -9.93
C ASP A 242 -8.26 39.47 -11.18
N THR A 243 -8.79 39.19 -12.38
CA THR A 243 -8.13 39.51 -13.66
C THR A 243 -7.97 41.02 -13.89
N HIS A 244 -9.00 41.82 -13.59
CA HIS A 244 -8.94 43.29 -13.68
C HIS A 244 -7.88 43.84 -12.72
N VAL A 245 -7.86 43.37 -11.47
CA VAL A 245 -6.92 43.82 -10.44
C VAL A 245 -5.48 43.44 -10.74
N ILE A 246 -5.22 42.22 -11.21
CA ILE A 246 -3.87 41.78 -11.58
C ILE A 246 -3.35 42.59 -12.79
N SER A 247 -4.23 42.93 -13.74
CA SER A 247 -3.90 43.81 -14.87
C SER A 247 -3.64 45.26 -14.42
N LYS A 248 -4.52 45.84 -13.59
CA LYS A 248 -4.39 47.22 -13.12
C LYS A 248 -3.28 47.43 -12.10
N GLY A 249 -2.97 46.45 -11.25
CA GLY A 249 -1.82 46.51 -10.35
C GLY A 249 -0.50 46.69 -11.10
N ARG A 250 -0.33 45.97 -12.23
CA ARG A 250 0.82 46.16 -13.12
C ARG A 250 0.83 47.55 -13.76
N GLU A 251 -0.28 47.96 -14.36
CA GLU A 251 -0.41 49.28 -15.02
C GLU A 251 -0.10 50.45 -14.06
N LEU A 252 -0.59 50.38 -12.81
CA LEU A 252 -0.34 51.38 -11.77
C LEU A 252 1.13 51.38 -11.31
N LYS A 253 1.76 50.21 -11.22
CA LYS A 253 3.19 50.07 -10.89
C LYS A 253 4.08 50.63 -12.00
N ASP A 254 3.76 50.35 -13.26
CA ASP A 254 4.45 50.88 -14.44
C ASP A 254 4.28 52.42 -14.56
N GLN A 255 3.15 52.96 -14.08
CA GLN A 255 2.89 54.41 -13.98
C GLN A 255 3.50 55.07 -12.73
N GLY A 256 4.12 54.32 -11.82
CA GLY A 256 4.69 54.85 -10.57
C GLY A 256 3.66 55.32 -9.53
N VAL A 257 2.43 54.81 -9.57
CA VAL A 257 1.36 55.17 -8.64
C VAL A 257 1.49 54.33 -7.36
N PHE A 258 1.89 54.97 -6.26
CA PHE A 258 2.13 54.30 -4.98
C PHE A 258 1.17 54.68 -3.83
N SER A 259 0.21 55.59 -4.07
CA SER A 259 -0.81 55.97 -3.08
C SER A 259 -1.86 54.85 -2.92
N PRO A 260 -2.11 54.32 -1.70
CA PRO A 260 -3.14 53.30 -1.45
C PRO A 260 -4.51 53.72 -1.96
N GLN A 261 -4.89 54.98 -1.73
CA GLN A 261 -6.20 55.53 -2.07
C GLN A 261 -6.37 55.66 -3.59
N SER A 262 -5.31 56.08 -4.29
CA SER A 262 -5.29 56.16 -5.76
C SER A 262 -5.42 54.78 -6.41
N ILE A 263 -4.72 53.79 -5.85
CA ILE A 263 -4.80 52.39 -6.29
C ILE A 263 -6.21 51.83 -6.03
N ALA A 264 -6.74 51.99 -4.80
CA ALA A 264 -8.04 51.47 -4.38
C ALA A 264 -9.19 51.90 -5.32
N ARG A 265 -9.22 53.17 -5.73
CA ARG A 265 -10.20 53.70 -6.69
C ARG A 265 -10.16 53.01 -8.06
N VAL A 266 -8.98 52.59 -8.53
CA VAL A 266 -8.79 51.98 -9.85
C VAL A 266 -9.04 50.46 -9.81
N ILE A 267 -8.55 49.77 -8.77
CA ILE A 267 -8.73 48.31 -8.64
C ILE A 267 -10.18 47.93 -8.32
N THR A 268 -10.93 48.79 -7.63
CA THR A 268 -12.38 48.60 -7.38
C THR A 268 -13.28 49.15 -8.49
N GLN A 269 -12.72 49.72 -9.57
CA GLN A 269 -13.52 50.27 -10.66
C GLN A 269 -14.32 49.16 -11.36
N GLY A 270 -15.65 49.22 -11.26
CA GLY A 270 -16.57 48.24 -11.84
C GLY A 270 -17.01 47.13 -10.87
N ALA A 271 -16.49 47.10 -9.64
CA ALA A 271 -16.98 46.20 -8.59
C ALA A 271 -18.43 46.58 -8.19
N ARG A 272 -19.31 45.58 -8.10
CA ARG A 272 -20.77 45.74 -8.01
C ARG A 272 -21.31 45.81 -6.58
N ASN A 273 -20.49 45.42 -5.60
CA ASN A 273 -20.87 45.25 -4.19
C ASN A 273 -19.62 45.29 -3.30
N GLU A 274 -19.83 45.36 -1.98
CA GLU A 274 -18.76 45.36 -0.96
C GLU A 274 -17.80 44.18 -1.12
N LEU A 275 -18.34 42.97 -1.34
CA LEU A 275 -17.57 41.74 -1.40
C LEU A 275 -16.59 41.71 -2.59
N GLU A 276 -17.01 42.21 -3.76
CA GLU A 276 -16.13 42.40 -4.92
C GLU A 276 -15.06 43.49 -4.67
N LYS A 277 -15.38 44.56 -3.93
CA LYS A 277 -14.39 45.59 -3.52
C LYS A 277 -13.34 45.03 -2.56
N ILE A 278 -13.77 44.29 -1.53
CA ILE A 278 -12.88 43.63 -0.55
C ILE A 278 -11.97 42.63 -1.25
N ARG A 279 -12.54 41.82 -2.17
CA ARG A 279 -11.77 40.91 -3.02
C ARG A 279 -10.71 41.65 -3.83
N ALA A 280 -11.08 42.76 -4.46
CA ALA A 280 -10.14 43.54 -5.26
C ALA A 280 -8.94 44.04 -4.44
N ILE A 281 -9.18 44.54 -3.22
CA ILE A 281 -8.11 45.02 -2.33
C ILE A 281 -7.21 43.87 -1.87
N TRP A 282 -7.79 42.76 -1.39
CA TRP A 282 -7.02 41.61 -0.91
C TRP A 282 -6.19 40.95 -2.04
N VAL A 283 -6.77 40.76 -3.23
CA VAL A 283 -6.03 40.24 -4.39
C VAL A 283 -4.92 41.20 -4.81
N TRP A 284 -5.14 42.51 -4.76
CA TRP A 284 -4.09 43.47 -5.09
C TRP A 284 -2.90 43.34 -4.14
N LEU A 285 -3.14 43.25 -2.83
CA LEU A 285 -2.10 43.04 -1.82
C LEU A 285 -1.31 41.76 -2.10
N CYS A 286 -1.99 40.62 -2.20
CA CYS A 286 -1.36 39.30 -2.39
C CYS A 286 -0.54 39.18 -3.68
N TYR A 287 -0.87 39.95 -4.73
CA TYR A 287 -0.12 39.95 -5.99
C TYR A 287 0.99 41.01 -6.07
N ASN A 288 0.87 42.15 -5.39
CA ASN A 288 1.79 43.28 -5.57
C ASN A 288 2.79 43.48 -4.43
N ILE A 289 2.52 42.95 -3.23
CA ILE A 289 3.40 43.01 -2.06
C ILE A 289 3.93 41.60 -1.74
N GLU A 290 5.23 41.50 -1.44
CA GLU A 290 5.92 40.26 -1.04
C GLU A 290 6.40 40.37 0.42
N TYR A 291 6.62 39.24 1.11
CA TYR A 291 7.01 39.32 2.52
C TYR A 291 8.47 39.75 2.69
N ASP A 292 8.69 40.84 3.43
CA ASP A 292 10.03 41.39 3.69
C ASP A 292 10.73 40.61 4.81
N LEU A 293 11.35 39.49 4.43
CA LEU A 293 12.10 38.63 5.35
C LEU A 293 13.31 39.33 5.97
N ASP A 294 14.04 40.15 5.22
CA ASP A 294 15.21 40.86 5.75
C ASP A 294 14.76 41.93 6.75
N GLY A 295 13.64 42.61 6.49
CA GLY A 295 12.98 43.48 7.46
C GLY A 295 12.48 42.73 8.70
N TYR A 296 11.85 41.56 8.54
CA TYR A 296 11.36 40.74 9.65
C TYR A 296 12.49 40.24 10.55
N LEU A 297 13.56 39.68 9.96
CA LEU A 297 14.73 39.13 10.65
C LEU A 297 15.71 40.20 11.17
N GLY A 298 15.49 41.49 10.88
CA GLY A 298 16.32 42.60 11.33
C GLY A 298 17.62 42.79 10.54
N PHE A 299 17.76 42.14 9.37
CA PHE A 299 18.87 42.37 8.44
C PHE A 299 18.71 43.67 7.64
N SER A 300 17.50 44.23 7.57
CA SER A 300 17.25 45.57 7.03
C SER A 300 16.21 46.35 7.85
N PRO A 301 16.13 47.69 7.72
CA PRO A 301 15.09 48.48 8.38
C PRO A 301 13.69 48.12 7.86
N LYS A 302 12.75 47.84 8.77
CA LYS A 302 11.34 47.59 8.43
C LYS A 302 10.74 48.84 7.79
N LEU A 303 10.21 48.70 6.57
CA LEU A 303 9.40 49.74 5.91
C LEU A 303 8.12 49.97 6.72
N SER A 304 7.77 51.23 6.97
CA SER A 304 6.76 51.61 7.96
C SER A 304 5.56 52.37 7.41
N THR A 305 5.69 53.08 6.28
CA THR A 305 4.53 53.74 5.64
C THR A 305 3.92 52.88 4.53
N PRO A 306 2.58 52.96 4.31
CA PRO A 306 1.91 52.28 3.20
C PRO A 306 2.56 52.58 1.84
N GLU A 307 2.86 53.84 1.56
CA GLU A 307 3.47 54.29 0.30
C GLU A 307 4.87 53.70 0.07
N GLU A 308 5.69 53.54 1.11
CA GLU A 308 7.01 52.90 1.01
C GLU A 308 6.89 51.40 0.73
N VAL A 309 6.01 50.69 1.46
CA VAL A 309 5.75 49.25 1.27
C VAL A 309 5.24 48.98 -0.15
N ILE A 310 4.31 49.80 -0.64
CA ILE A 310 3.78 49.73 -2.02
C ILE A 310 4.88 50.00 -3.05
N LYS A 311 5.69 51.04 -2.85
CA LYS A 311 6.79 51.42 -3.76
C LYS A 311 7.90 50.38 -3.80
N ALA A 312 8.23 49.76 -2.67
CA ALA A 312 9.20 48.68 -2.58
C ALA A 312 8.66 47.34 -3.09
N GLY A 313 7.33 47.17 -3.14
CA GLY A 313 6.65 45.92 -3.47
C GLY A 313 6.84 44.83 -2.41
N ARG A 314 7.19 45.20 -1.16
CA ARG A 314 7.38 44.26 -0.05
C ARG A 314 7.15 44.92 1.31
N GLY A 315 6.77 44.12 2.30
CA GLY A 315 6.63 44.56 3.70
C GLY A 315 6.42 43.39 4.67
N VAL A 316 6.40 43.71 5.97
CA VAL A 316 5.98 42.76 7.02
C VAL A 316 4.46 42.81 7.24
N CYS A 317 3.91 41.96 8.10
CA CYS A 317 2.47 41.81 8.36
C CYS A 317 1.72 43.14 8.56
N SER A 318 2.23 44.03 9.41
CA SER A 318 1.63 45.36 9.63
C SER A 318 1.58 46.23 8.38
N GLY A 319 2.55 46.08 7.46
CA GLY A 319 2.53 46.76 6.17
C GLY A 319 1.35 46.30 5.29
N PHE A 320 1.04 45.00 5.29
CA PHE A 320 -0.15 44.47 4.60
C PHE A 320 -1.44 44.98 5.26
N SER A 321 -1.54 44.96 6.59
CA SER A 321 -2.76 45.35 7.30
C SER A 321 -3.08 46.84 7.18
N SER A 322 -2.07 47.71 7.25
CA SER A 322 -2.26 49.17 7.18
C SER A 322 -2.60 49.64 5.76
N ILE A 323 -2.03 49.01 4.71
CA ILE A 323 -2.47 49.26 3.33
C ILE A 323 -3.93 48.80 3.15
N CYS A 324 -4.30 47.62 3.68
CA CYS A 324 -5.66 47.11 3.58
C CYS A 324 -6.67 48.05 4.25
N LEU A 325 -6.35 48.58 5.43
CA LEU A 325 -7.14 49.58 6.15
C LEU A 325 -7.37 50.85 5.32
N GLU A 326 -6.30 51.46 4.79
CA GLU A 326 -6.40 52.69 3.99
C GLU A 326 -7.13 52.48 2.66
N MET A 327 -6.92 51.35 1.99
CA MET A 327 -7.65 51.00 0.77
C MET A 327 -9.15 50.77 1.04
N CYS A 328 -9.50 50.10 2.14
CA CYS A 328 -10.89 49.88 2.54
C CYS A 328 -11.59 51.20 2.90
N ARG A 329 -10.93 52.04 3.71
CA ARG A 329 -11.38 53.39 4.09
C ARG A 329 -11.74 54.25 2.87
N GLU A 330 -10.88 54.28 1.85
CA GLU A 330 -11.12 55.07 0.64
C GLU A 330 -12.39 54.63 -0.12
N VAL A 331 -12.64 53.32 -0.23
CA VAL A 331 -13.78 52.81 -1.01
C VAL A 331 -15.07 52.60 -0.19
N GLY A 332 -15.08 53.05 1.07
CA GLY A 332 -16.24 53.04 1.97
C GLY A 332 -16.51 51.71 2.69
N ILE A 333 -15.50 50.84 2.84
CA ILE A 333 -15.58 49.61 3.63
C ILE A 333 -15.11 49.89 5.05
N LEU A 334 -15.86 49.46 6.06
CA LEU A 334 -15.34 49.43 7.44
C LEU A 334 -14.31 48.30 7.55
N CYS A 335 -13.11 48.67 7.95
CA CYS A 335 -11.99 47.77 8.21
C CYS A 335 -11.34 48.22 9.52
N GLU A 336 -10.84 47.28 10.31
CA GLU A 336 -9.94 47.54 11.42
C GLU A 336 -8.74 46.58 11.31
N GLU A 337 -7.60 46.99 11.88
CA GLU A 337 -6.42 46.14 12.01
C GLU A 337 -6.53 45.33 13.30
N VAL A 338 -6.11 44.06 13.25
CA VAL A 338 -6.17 43.14 14.38
C VAL A 338 -4.77 42.59 14.61
N SER A 339 -4.20 42.90 15.77
CA SER A 339 -2.95 42.31 16.26
C SER A 339 -3.23 41.03 17.06
N GLY A 340 -2.23 40.14 17.10
CA GLY A 340 -2.33 38.91 17.88
C GLY A 340 -1.17 37.96 17.67
N TYR A 341 -1.33 36.76 18.22
CA TYR A 341 -0.40 35.65 18.13
C TYR A 341 -0.71 34.76 16.94
N SER A 342 0.34 34.28 16.29
CA SER A 342 0.26 33.35 15.17
C SER A 342 0.90 32.00 15.48
N LYS A 343 0.45 30.97 14.77
CA LYS A 343 1.19 29.70 14.65
C LYS A 343 2.01 29.65 13.35
N GLY A 344 2.65 30.78 13.03
CA GLY A 344 3.39 31.01 11.80
C GLY A 344 4.89 30.78 11.93
N ILE A 345 5.66 31.73 11.40
CA ILE A 345 7.12 31.68 11.35
C ILE A 345 7.68 31.74 12.78
N GLY A 346 8.42 30.72 13.21
CA GLY A 346 9.00 30.68 14.55
C GLY A 346 8.06 30.19 15.67
N HIS A 347 6.86 29.73 15.34
CA HIS A 347 6.03 28.98 16.28
C HIS A 347 6.42 27.50 16.28
N TRP A 348 6.58 26.93 17.48
CA TRP A 348 6.71 25.49 17.72
C TRP A 348 5.68 25.05 18.77
N PRO A 349 5.10 23.84 18.66
CA PRO A 349 4.15 23.34 19.64
C PRO A 349 4.74 23.32 21.06
N GLY A 350 3.88 23.56 22.07
CA GLY A 350 4.29 23.63 23.47
C GLY A 350 5.00 24.92 23.90
N HIS A 351 5.25 25.86 22.98
CA HIS A 351 5.77 27.18 23.35
C HIS A 351 4.65 28.08 23.90
N ARG A 352 4.85 28.64 25.10
CA ARG A 352 3.93 29.63 25.68
C ARG A 352 3.98 30.97 24.96
N LEU A 353 2.82 31.52 24.64
CA LEU A 353 2.68 32.76 23.90
C LEU A 353 2.58 33.97 24.82
N ALA A 354 1.99 33.78 26.01
CA ALA A 354 1.84 34.82 27.05
C ALA A 354 3.16 35.50 27.49
N ASP A 355 4.30 34.82 27.31
CA ASP A 355 5.63 35.32 27.68
C ASP A 355 6.27 36.21 26.57
N LYS A 356 5.56 36.52 25.49
CA LYS A 356 6.03 37.28 24.32
C LYS A 356 5.02 38.35 23.89
N PRO A 357 5.44 39.42 23.20
CA PRO A 357 4.51 40.29 22.48
C PRO A 357 3.93 39.57 21.25
N SER A 358 2.73 40.00 20.85
CA SER A 358 1.99 39.59 19.67
C SER A 358 2.87 39.68 18.40
N ASP A 359 2.97 38.59 17.64
CA ASP A 359 3.96 38.45 16.54
C ASP A 359 3.39 38.74 15.14
N HIS A 360 2.06 38.88 15.02
CA HIS A 360 1.37 38.99 13.73
C HIS A 360 0.22 40.01 13.73
N MET A 361 -0.20 40.39 12.53
CA MET A 361 -1.23 41.41 12.31
C MET A 361 -2.00 41.14 11.00
N TRP A 362 -3.32 41.23 11.06
CA TRP A 362 -4.25 40.98 9.95
C TRP A 362 -5.42 41.99 9.99
N ASN A 363 -6.50 41.74 9.24
CA ASN A 363 -7.66 42.64 9.22
C ASN A 363 -8.99 41.94 9.52
N ALA A 364 -9.90 42.70 10.10
CA ALA A 364 -11.34 42.42 10.09
C ALA A 364 -12.06 43.44 9.19
N VAL A 365 -12.92 42.97 8.29
CA VAL A 365 -13.69 43.82 7.36
C VAL A 365 -15.19 43.59 7.51
N TRP A 366 -15.98 44.65 7.32
CA TRP A 366 -17.45 44.56 7.32
C TRP A 366 -17.96 44.26 5.91
N VAL A 367 -18.79 43.21 5.78
CA VAL A 367 -19.34 42.74 4.51
C VAL A 367 -20.72 42.13 4.72
N LYS A 368 -21.72 42.49 3.89
CA LYS A 368 -23.11 41.97 3.98
C LYS A 368 -23.72 42.07 5.39
N GLY A 369 -23.30 43.07 6.17
CA GLY A 369 -23.77 43.29 7.54
C GLY A 369 -23.13 42.39 8.59
N GLN A 370 -21.91 41.90 8.39
CA GLN A 370 -21.14 41.17 9.41
C GLN A 370 -19.64 41.40 9.26
N TRP A 371 -18.88 41.19 10.33
CA TRP A 371 -17.42 41.13 10.25
C TRP A 371 -16.95 39.85 9.54
N GLY A 372 -15.80 39.90 8.87
CA GLY A 372 -15.11 38.79 8.22
C GLY A 372 -13.60 38.96 8.38
N LEU A 373 -12.88 37.85 8.61
CA LEU A 373 -11.44 37.85 8.87
C LEU A 373 -10.68 37.61 7.57
N LEU A 374 -9.65 38.41 7.30
CA LEU A 374 -8.75 38.18 6.17
C LEU A 374 -7.30 38.48 6.52
N ASP A 375 -6.40 37.71 5.92
CA ASP A 375 -4.95 37.92 6.00
C ASP A 375 -4.40 37.98 4.57
N ALA A 376 -3.90 39.16 4.19
CA ALA A 376 -3.27 39.38 2.89
C ALA A 376 -1.77 39.01 2.88
N CYS A 377 -1.14 38.93 4.04
CA CYS A 377 0.26 38.54 4.22
C CYS A 377 0.42 37.03 3.99
N TRP A 378 -0.34 36.20 4.69
CA TRP A 378 -0.34 34.73 4.49
C TRP A 378 -1.06 34.34 3.19
N GLY A 379 -2.00 35.18 2.72
CA GLY A 379 -2.62 35.05 1.40
C GLY A 379 -1.68 35.29 0.20
N ALA A 380 -0.57 36.02 0.41
CA ALA A 380 0.43 36.30 -0.63
C ALA A 380 1.41 35.12 -0.87
N GLY A 381 1.73 34.37 0.18
CA GLY A 381 2.70 33.28 0.10
C GLY A 381 3.20 32.78 1.45
N THR A 382 4.16 31.86 1.36
CA THR A 382 4.72 31.14 2.52
C THR A 382 6.22 31.35 2.59
N VAL A 383 6.76 31.53 3.80
CA VAL A 383 8.20 31.58 4.03
C VAL A 383 8.78 30.17 4.17
N ASN A 384 9.92 29.93 3.51
CA ASN A 384 10.80 28.80 3.82
C ASN A 384 11.97 29.32 4.66
N MET A 385 12.08 28.86 5.91
CA MET A 385 13.13 29.27 6.85
C MET A 385 14.47 28.55 6.63
N ASP A 386 14.46 27.35 6.05
CA ASP A 386 15.67 26.59 5.73
C ASP A 386 16.47 27.29 4.61
N THR A 387 15.76 27.79 3.59
CA THR A 387 16.34 28.58 2.49
C THR A 387 16.33 30.09 2.74
N LYS A 388 15.66 30.55 3.82
CA LYS A 388 15.41 31.97 4.15
C LYS A 388 14.81 32.77 2.98
N THR A 389 13.82 32.20 2.30
CA THR A 389 13.16 32.84 1.15
C THR A 389 11.65 32.88 1.27
N PHE A 390 11.04 33.96 0.76
CA PHE A 390 9.61 34.05 0.56
C PHE A 390 9.22 33.32 -0.73
N VAL A 391 8.30 32.36 -0.63
CA VAL A 391 7.74 31.63 -1.76
C VAL A 391 6.34 32.15 -2.02
N LYS A 392 6.21 33.02 -3.03
CA LYS A 392 4.94 33.60 -3.44
C LYS A 392 3.97 32.49 -3.86
N ARG A 393 2.86 32.39 -3.13
CA ARG A 393 1.87 31.31 -3.24
C ARG A 393 0.52 31.89 -2.83
N PHE A 394 -0.24 32.32 -3.83
CA PHE A 394 -1.59 32.84 -3.62
C PHE A 394 -2.47 31.77 -2.95
N ASP A 395 -3.01 32.07 -1.77
CA ASP A 395 -3.79 31.13 -0.96
C ASP A 395 -5.15 31.73 -0.57
N ASP A 396 -6.16 31.37 -1.36
CA ASP A 396 -7.56 31.78 -1.16
C ASP A 396 -8.13 31.39 0.21
N PHE A 397 -7.51 30.48 0.98
CA PHE A 397 -7.98 30.16 2.34
C PHE A 397 -8.10 31.42 3.20
N TYR A 398 -7.13 32.33 3.15
CA TYR A 398 -7.06 33.53 4.00
C TYR A 398 -7.97 34.69 3.55
N PHE A 399 -8.83 34.48 2.55
CA PHE A 399 -9.86 35.45 2.14
C PHE A 399 -11.23 35.14 2.77
N LEU A 400 -11.63 35.94 3.76
CA LEU A 400 -12.91 35.78 4.49
C LEU A 400 -13.06 34.37 5.10
N THR A 401 -12.00 33.93 5.79
CA THR A 401 -11.89 32.64 6.47
C THR A 401 -12.98 32.43 7.50
N GLU A 402 -13.45 31.18 7.67
CA GLU A 402 -14.35 30.86 8.78
C GLU A 402 -13.61 31.05 10.12
N PRO A 403 -14.19 31.73 11.14
CA PRO A 403 -13.48 32.02 12.38
C PRO A 403 -13.08 30.74 13.14
N ARG A 404 -13.93 29.72 13.09
CA ARG A 404 -13.69 28.38 13.67
C ARG A 404 -12.54 27.62 12.99
N GLU A 405 -12.09 28.07 11.82
CA GLU A 405 -10.90 27.58 11.12
C GLU A 405 -9.71 28.50 11.42
N PHE A 406 -9.88 29.83 11.25
CA PHE A 406 -8.86 30.86 11.45
C PHE A 406 -8.25 30.85 12.87
N ILE A 407 -9.08 30.66 13.90
CA ILE A 407 -8.66 30.59 15.32
C ILE A 407 -7.74 29.41 15.64
N ASN A 408 -7.51 28.47 14.73
CA ASN A 408 -6.53 27.39 14.95
C ASN A 408 -5.09 27.88 14.76
N SER A 409 -4.88 28.98 14.03
CA SER A 409 -3.57 29.55 13.69
C SER A 409 -3.41 31.03 14.03
N HIS A 410 -4.48 31.78 14.30
CA HIS A 410 -4.48 33.21 14.63
C HIS A 410 -5.30 33.49 15.89
N PHE A 411 -4.67 34.00 16.95
CA PHE A 411 -5.33 34.37 18.21
C PHE A 411 -5.18 35.88 18.45
N PRO A 412 -6.26 36.68 18.40
CA PRO A 412 -6.19 38.13 18.56
C PRO A 412 -5.94 38.56 20.00
N ASP A 413 -5.39 39.76 20.17
CA ASP A 413 -5.19 40.39 21.49
C ASP A 413 -6.53 40.77 22.16
N GLU A 414 -7.53 41.19 21.37
CA GLU A 414 -8.90 41.43 21.85
C GLU A 414 -9.80 40.22 21.55
N GLU A 415 -10.42 39.65 22.59
CA GLU A 415 -11.33 38.49 22.49
C GLU A 415 -12.46 38.68 21.46
N THR A 416 -12.94 39.92 21.33
CA THR A 416 -13.94 40.36 20.35
C THR A 416 -13.60 39.95 18.92
N TRP A 417 -12.32 40.01 18.52
CA TRP A 417 -11.88 39.69 17.15
C TRP A 417 -11.73 38.19 16.88
N GLN A 418 -11.89 37.32 17.88
CA GLN A 418 -12.09 35.89 17.62
C GLN A 418 -13.39 35.66 16.84
N LEU A 419 -14.40 36.51 17.11
CA LEU A 419 -15.72 36.51 16.47
C LEU A 419 -16.40 35.13 16.49
N LEU A 420 -16.17 34.35 17.55
CA LEU A 420 -16.78 33.06 17.85
C LEU A 420 -18.05 33.22 18.68
N ASP A 421 -18.97 32.25 18.62
CA ASP A 421 -20.13 32.17 19.52
C ASP A 421 -19.74 31.86 20.97
N THR A 422 -18.54 31.32 21.16
CA THR A 422 -17.90 31.07 22.45
C THR A 422 -16.39 31.25 22.24
N PRO A 423 -15.80 32.36 22.68
CA PRO A 423 -14.36 32.58 22.62
C PRO A 423 -13.57 31.51 23.37
N ILE A 424 -12.30 31.33 22.99
CA ILE A 424 -11.36 30.43 23.66
C ILE A 424 -10.28 31.24 24.39
N ALA A 425 -9.75 30.70 25.47
CA ALA A 425 -8.60 31.28 26.18
C ALA A 425 -7.27 30.99 25.46
N LEU A 426 -6.21 31.74 25.79
CA LEU A 426 -4.90 31.60 25.14
C LEU A 426 -4.28 30.21 25.40
N GLU A 427 -4.46 29.67 26.59
CA GLU A 427 -4.02 28.32 26.97
C GLU A 427 -4.74 27.24 26.15
N GLN A 428 -6.02 27.46 25.83
CA GLN A 428 -6.75 26.57 24.93
C GLN A 428 -6.27 26.70 23.48
N PHE A 429 -5.88 27.90 23.05
CA PHE A 429 -5.25 28.10 21.74
C PHE A 429 -3.89 27.38 21.66
N GLU A 430 -3.04 27.50 22.67
CA GLU A 430 -1.76 26.77 22.76
C GLU A 430 -1.94 25.25 22.65
N LEU A 431 -3.02 24.70 23.24
CA LEU A 431 -3.34 23.27 23.16
C LEU A 431 -3.79 22.79 21.75
N ILE A 432 -4.23 23.67 20.85
CA ILE A 432 -4.75 23.28 19.53
C ILE A 432 -3.60 22.91 18.55
N PRO A 433 -3.66 21.75 17.86
CA PRO A 433 -2.74 21.38 16.79
C PRO A 433 -2.60 22.45 15.69
N LEU A 434 -1.38 22.68 15.22
CA LEU A 434 -1.13 23.50 14.04
C LEU A 434 -1.69 22.80 12.79
N LYS A 435 -2.71 23.40 12.18
CA LYS A 435 -3.35 22.99 10.92
C LYS A 435 -3.11 24.10 9.90
N THR A 436 -2.57 23.77 8.73
CA THR A 436 -2.31 24.75 7.65
C THR A 436 -3.59 25.01 6.85
N SER A 437 -3.58 26.04 5.98
CA SER A 437 -4.64 26.24 4.97
C SER A 437 -4.94 24.99 4.14
N ALA A 438 -3.91 24.21 3.79
CA ALA A 438 -4.05 22.97 3.03
C ALA A 438 -4.85 21.89 3.78
N PHE A 439 -4.91 21.93 5.11
CA PHE A 439 -5.74 21.04 5.92
C PHE A 439 -7.23 21.20 5.58
N TYR A 440 -7.70 22.46 5.61
CA TYR A 440 -9.09 22.82 5.35
C TYR A 440 -9.45 22.72 3.87
N THR A 441 -8.54 23.16 2.99
CA THR A 441 -8.71 23.09 1.53
C THR A 441 -8.79 21.65 1.01
N LEU A 442 -8.12 20.68 1.66
CA LEU A 442 -8.25 19.25 1.37
C LEU A 442 -9.39 18.55 2.13
N GLY A 443 -10.19 19.30 2.91
CA GLY A 443 -11.34 18.78 3.65
C GLY A 443 -10.97 17.73 4.68
N LEU A 444 -9.85 17.94 5.39
CA LEU A 444 -9.40 17.06 6.48
C LEU A 444 -10.13 17.36 7.79
N THR A 445 -10.20 16.36 8.66
CA THR A 445 -10.60 16.53 10.06
C THR A 445 -9.76 15.60 10.94
N LEU A 446 -9.13 16.16 11.97
CA LEU A 446 -8.28 15.42 12.90
C LEU A 446 -9.18 14.81 13.97
N LEU A 447 -9.26 13.48 13.99
CA LEU A 447 -10.11 12.75 14.94
C LEU A 447 -9.35 12.46 16.25
N GLN A 448 -8.07 12.06 16.12
CA GLN A 448 -7.16 11.80 17.23
C GLN A 448 -5.73 12.18 16.80
N PRO A 449 -4.94 12.87 17.64
CA PRO A 449 -5.29 13.48 18.94
C PRO A 449 -6.24 14.69 18.78
N THR A 450 -6.79 15.17 19.88
CA THR A 450 -7.54 16.45 19.93
C THR A 450 -6.65 17.66 20.27
N GLN A 451 -5.48 17.42 20.85
CA GLN A 451 -4.49 18.42 21.29
C GLN A 451 -3.18 18.27 20.50
N TYR A 452 -2.29 19.29 20.53
CA TYR A 452 -1.01 19.23 19.80
C TYR A 452 -0.09 18.12 20.32
N LYS A 453 -0.12 17.85 21.63
CA LYS A 453 0.75 16.89 22.30
C LYS A 453 0.12 15.51 22.32
N ILE A 454 0.94 14.51 22.06
CA ILE A 454 0.63 13.10 22.18
C ILE A 454 1.70 12.49 23.08
N THR A 455 1.30 11.68 24.06
CA THR A 455 2.23 10.81 24.80
C THR A 455 1.99 9.37 24.36
N THR A 456 3.03 8.55 24.21
CA THR A 456 2.87 7.11 23.89
C THR A 456 2.31 6.31 25.06
N ASP A 457 1.55 5.26 24.74
CA ASP A 457 1.10 4.22 25.66
C ASP A 457 1.82 2.91 25.29
N ASP A 458 2.52 2.29 26.24
CA ASP A 458 3.46 1.17 26.00
C ASP A 458 4.38 1.38 24.76
N GLY A 459 4.89 2.61 24.59
CA GLY A 459 5.75 2.98 23.46
C GLY A 459 5.07 3.02 22.08
N GLU A 460 3.75 2.93 22.00
CA GLU A 460 2.95 3.07 20.78
C GLU A 460 2.01 4.27 20.85
N THR A 461 1.63 4.85 19.71
CA THR A 461 0.48 5.76 19.62
C THR A 461 -0.20 5.70 18.26
N THR A 462 -1.37 6.33 18.12
CA THR A 462 -2.13 6.38 16.85
C THR A 462 -2.67 7.78 16.56
N VAL A 463 -2.37 8.29 15.37
CA VAL A 463 -2.96 9.50 14.80
C VAL A 463 -3.99 9.11 13.74
N THR A 464 -5.20 9.67 13.80
CA THR A 464 -6.29 9.38 12.85
C THR A 464 -6.86 10.68 12.29
N VAL A 465 -6.85 10.80 10.96
CA VAL A 465 -7.35 11.97 10.21
C VAL A 465 -8.35 11.49 9.17
N SER A 466 -9.59 11.96 9.23
CA SER A 466 -10.58 11.73 8.17
C SER A 466 -10.43 12.75 7.04
N SER A 467 -10.89 12.39 5.84
CA SER A 467 -10.94 13.27 4.66
C SER A 467 -12.27 13.15 3.93
N CYS A 468 -12.77 14.26 3.38
CA CYS A 468 -14.00 14.25 2.57
C CYS A 468 -13.80 13.75 1.13
N GLY A 469 -12.58 13.36 0.77
CA GLY A 469 -12.19 12.88 -0.56
C GLY A 469 -10.96 11.98 -0.51
N ARG A 470 -10.59 11.41 -1.67
CA ARG A 470 -9.43 10.51 -1.79
C ARG A 470 -8.13 11.31 -1.88
N LEU A 471 -7.23 11.05 -0.94
CA LEU A 471 -5.96 11.75 -0.80
C LEU A 471 -4.82 10.72 -0.66
N THR A 472 -3.67 11.03 -1.26
CA THR A 472 -2.38 10.43 -0.91
C THR A 472 -1.88 11.12 0.36
N PHE A 473 -1.49 10.34 1.37
CA PHE A 473 -0.89 10.85 2.61
C PHE A 473 0.58 10.43 2.72
N ALA A 474 1.36 11.21 3.48
CA ALA A 474 2.68 10.85 3.96
C ALA A 474 2.94 11.51 5.32
N TYR A 475 3.93 11.02 6.05
CA TYR A 475 4.39 11.63 7.30
C TYR A 475 5.91 11.77 7.30
N GLU A 476 6.39 12.56 8.25
CA GLU A 476 7.79 12.86 8.51
C GLU A 476 7.94 12.97 10.04
N LEU A 477 8.88 12.23 10.63
CA LEU A 477 9.12 12.21 12.07
C LEU A 477 10.58 12.59 12.33
N ARG A 478 10.80 13.64 13.14
CA ARG A 478 12.14 14.10 13.53
C ARG A 478 12.27 14.09 15.04
N GLN A 479 13.36 13.52 15.56
CA GLN A 479 13.67 13.57 16.99
C GLN A 479 14.05 15.00 17.37
N ARG A 480 13.49 15.51 18.47
CA ARG A 480 13.90 16.80 19.06
C ARG A 480 15.14 16.58 19.92
N ASP A 481 16.07 17.51 19.84
CA ASP A 481 17.23 17.54 20.70
C ASP A 481 16.87 18.03 22.11
N SER A 482 17.37 17.34 23.14
CA SER A 482 16.99 17.56 24.54
C SER A 482 17.56 18.84 25.15
N GLU A 483 18.68 19.35 24.62
CA GLU A 483 19.34 20.56 25.13
C GLU A 483 18.89 21.82 24.40
N THR A 484 18.76 21.75 23.07
CA THR A 484 18.43 22.93 22.24
C THR A 484 16.95 23.08 21.90
N GLY A 485 16.14 22.05 22.09
CA GLY A 485 14.73 22.03 21.68
C GLY A 485 14.50 22.03 20.16
N ALA A 486 15.57 22.03 19.35
CA ALA A 486 15.49 22.00 17.89
C ALA A 486 15.19 20.59 17.38
N ALA A 487 14.52 20.48 16.22
CA ALA A 487 14.45 19.21 15.51
C ALA A 487 15.83 18.84 14.95
N ARG A 488 16.31 17.63 15.22
CA ARG A 488 17.56 17.11 14.64
C ARG A 488 17.44 17.05 13.12
N GLN A 489 18.56 17.27 12.41
CA GLN A 489 18.58 17.24 10.94
C GLN A 489 18.34 15.84 10.36
N ASN A 490 18.59 14.79 11.16
CA ASN A 490 18.34 13.40 10.77
C ASN A 490 16.87 13.05 10.98
N GLU A 491 16.22 12.53 9.94
CA GLU A 491 14.91 11.88 10.06
C GLU A 491 15.01 10.58 10.85
N VAL A 492 13.95 10.22 11.55
CA VAL A 492 13.80 8.87 12.13
C VAL A 492 13.53 7.88 10.99
N ASP A 493 14.10 6.67 11.07
CA ASP A 493 13.90 5.64 10.05
C ASP A 493 12.41 5.34 9.81
N GLY A 494 12.05 5.11 8.55
CA GLY A 494 10.67 4.86 8.09
C GLY A 494 10.02 3.61 8.67
N SER A 495 10.80 2.72 9.31
CA SER A 495 10.26 1.58 10.08
C SER A 495 9.46 2.00 11.32
N CYS A 496 9.60 3.23 11.83
CA CYS A 496 8.92 3.72 13.04
C CYS A 496 7.41 3.98 12.88
N GLY A 497 6.83 3.85 11.67
CA GLY A 497 5.44 4.19 11.42
C GLY A 497 4.69 3.26 10.46
N LEU A 498 3.44 2.96 10.83
CA LEU A 498 2.50 2.16 10.05
C LEU A 498 1.38 3.08 9.55
N LEU A 499 1.62 3.75 8.42
CA LEU A 499 0.61 4.53 7.72
C LEU A 499 -0.34 3.61 6.94
N SER A 500 -1.62 3.59 7.31
CA SER A 500 -2.71 2.92 6.59
C SER A 500 -3.67 3.96 6.01
N VAL A 501 -3.97 3.88 4.72
CA VAL A 501 -4.80 4.88 4.00
C VAL A 501 -6.10 4.24 3.50
N THR A 502 -7.19 4.99 3.56
CA THR A 502 -8.53 4.57 3.13
C THR A 502 -9.22 5.68 2.34
N GLN A 503 -10.36 5.38 1.71
CA GLN A 503 -11.17 6.39 1.01
C GLN A 503 -11.80 7.45 1.96
N GLN A 504 -11.76 7.24 3.28
CA GLN A 504 -12.30 8.14 4.30
C GLN A 504 -11.21 8.88 5.09
N GLY A 505 -9.93 8.69 4.75
CA GLY A 505 -8.79 9.28 5.46
C GLY A 505 -7.72 8.25 5.84
N MET A 506 -6.83 8.61 6.78
CA MET A 506 -5.69 7.81 7.23
C MET A 506 -5.70 7.48 8.72
N ARG A 507 -5.07 6.35 9.05
CA ARG A 507 -4.60 5.97 10.39
C ARG A 507 -3.08 5.79 10.33
N LEU A 508 -2.36 6.47 11.20
CA LEU A 508 -0.91 6.35 11.35
C LEU A 508 -0.61 5.85 12.77
N ARG A 509 -0.17 4.60 12.89
CA ARG A 509 0.38 4.07 14.16
C ARG A 509 1.87 4.39 14.20
N LEU A 510 2.37 4.88 15.33
CA LEU A 510 3.77 5.27 15.52
C LEU A 510 4.38 4.49 16.69
N LEU A 511 5.59 4.00 16.48
CA LEU A 511 6.42 3.28 17.45
C LEU A 511 7.82 3.91 17.41
N PRO A 512 8.08 4.97 18.21
CA PRO A 512 9.39 5.62 18.23
C PRO A 512 10.50 4.66 18.69
N PRO A 513 11.69 4.69 18.07
CA PRO A 513 12.77 3.74 18.38
C PRO A 513 13.54 4.08 19.67
N GLU A 514 13.46 5.32 20.14
CA GLU A 514 14.14 5.81 21.35
C GLU A 514 13.14 6.58 22.24
N PRO A 515 13.41 6.71 23.55
CA PRO A 515 12.67 7.65 24.40
C PRO A 515 12.98 9.10 24.01
N GLY A 516 12.04 10.01 24.23
CA GLY A 516 12.22 11.45 23.98
C GLY A 516 11.06 12.07 23.21
N THR A 517 11.25 13.34 22.80
CA THR A 517 10.25 14.13 22.10
C THR A 517 10.52 14.17 20.60
N TYR A 518 9.47 14.12 19.79
CA TYR A 518 9.53 14.09 18.33
C TYR A 518 8.56 15.11 17.72
N GLU A 519 8.97 15.76 16.63
CA GLU A 519 8.07 16.51 15.76
C GLU A 519 7.48 15.56 14.71
N LEU A 520 6.15 15.48 14.64
CA LEU A 520 5.41 14.77 13.60
C LEU A 520 4.79 15.77 12.63
N LYS A 521 5.28 15.78 11.38
CA LYS A 521 4.70 16.55 10.27
C LYS A 521 3.89 15.64 9.35
N LEU A 522 2.64 16.01 9.12
CA LEU A 522 1.70 15.30 8.26
C LEU A 522 1.55 16.02 6.92
N PHE A 523 1.52 15.25 5.83
CA PHE A 523 1.41 15.75 4.47
C PHE A 523 0.29 15.04 3.70
N ALA A 524 -0.41 15.76 2.83
CA ALA A 524 -1.45 15.21 1.97
C ALA A 524 -1.50 15.86 0.59
N ARG A 525 -2.09 15.17 -0.38
CA ARG A 525 -2.31 15.63 -1.77
C ARG A 525 -3.54 14.90 -2.35
N PRO A 526 -4.33 15.50 -3.26
CA PRO A 526 -5.36 14.76 -4.00
C PRO A 526 -4.82 13.50 -4.70
N GLU A 527 -5.60 12.43 -4.71
CA GLU A 527 -5.26 11.24 -5.49
C GLU A 527 -5.25 11.55 -7.00
N GLY A 528 -4.19 11.12 -7.70
CA GLY A 528 -4.02 11.35 -9.13
C GLY A 528 -3.32 12.66 -9.51
N ASP A 529 -3.15 13.61 -8.58
CA ASP A 529 -2.34 14.81 -8.80
C ASP A 529 -0.83 14.48 -8.84
N SER A 530 -0.10 15.13 -9.75
CA SER A 530 1.36 15.04 -9.87
C SER A 530 2.11 16.10 -9.06
N GLY A 531 1.39 17.05 -8.46
CA GLY A 531 1.93 18.10 -7.59
C GLY A 531 2.68 17.60 -6.35
N THR A 532 3.29 18.53 -5.61
CA THR A 532 3.99 18.20 -4.36
C THR A 532 3.02 17.90 -3.22
N LEU A 533 3.44 17.02 -2.31
CA LEU A 533 2.73 16.77 -1.06
C LEU A 533 2.67 18.04 -0.21
N LEU A 534 1.47 18.50 0.12
CA LEU A 534 1.25 19.69 0.93
C LEU A 534 1.37 19.37 2.42
N TRP A 535 2.07 20.20 3.18
CA TRP A 535 2.08 20.13 4.64
C TRP A 535 0.69 20.53 5.16
N VAL A 536 0.06 19.66 5.94
CA VAL A 536 -1.31 19.86 6.45
C VAL A 536 -1.38 20.06 7.96
N CYS A 537 -0.55 19.37 8.75
CA CYS A 537 -0.62 19.45 10.21
C CYS A 537 0.75 19.16 10.84
N THR A 538 1.00 19.75 12.02
CA THR A 538 2.12 19.37 12.90
C THR A 538 1.61 19.02 14.29
N LEU A 539 2.18 17.96 14.86
CA LEU A 539 1.90 17.42 16.18
C LEU A 539 3.22 17.16 16.91
N GLU A 540 3.19 17.15 18.24
CA GLU A 540 4.33 16.79 19.09
C GLU A 540 4.09 15.43 19.74
N LEU A 541 5.06 14.53 19.64
CA LEU A 541 5.00 13.18 20.18
C LEU A 541 6.07 12.99 21.26
N GLU A 542 5.64 12.75 22.49
CA GLU A 542 6.46 12.38 23.64
C GLU A 542 6.45 10.86 23.81
N CYS A 543 7.64 10.26 23.90
CA CYS A 543 7.84 8.84 24.14
C CYS A 543 8.56 8.64 25.49
N PRO A 544 7.86 8.39 26.61
CA PRO A 544 8.49 8.22 27.92
C PRO A 544 9.29 6.92 28.02
N ALA A 545 8.84 5.87 27.34
CA ALA A 545 9.47 4.56 27.28
C ALA A 545 9.21 3.90 25.91
N VAL A 546 10.20 3.19 25.40
CA VAL A 546 10.11 2.45 24.12
C VAL A 546 9.60 1.05 24.35
N ARG A 547 8.73 0.59 23.45
CA ARG A 547 8.26 -0.79 23.43
C ARG A 547 9.37 -1.74 23.02
N GLN A 548 9.65 -2.77 23.82
CA GLN A 548 10.55 -3.86 23.43
C GLN A 548 9.86 -4.78 22.39
N SER A 549 9.73 -4.30 21.16
CA SER A 549 9.21 -5.03 20.01
C SER A 549 10.34 -5.54 19.12
N GLN A 550 10.09 -6.61 18.38
CA GLN A 550 10.92 -6.98 17.24
C GLN A 550 10.83 -5.87 16.17
N SER A 551 11.92 -5.62 15.45
CA SER A 551 11.98 -4.56 14.44
C SER A 551 10.95 -4.77 13.31
N LEU A 552 10.38 -3.66 12.84
CA LEU A 552 9.45 -3.65 11.71
C LEU A 552 10.24 -3.66 10.39
N PRO A 553 9.87 -4.51 9.40
CA PRO A 553 10.52 -4.50 8.10
C PRO A 553 10.21 -3.19 7.37
N ALA A 554 11.25 -2.55 6.83
CA ALA A 554 11.11 -1.30 6.10
C ALA A 554 10.14 -1.45 4.90
N ASN A 555 9.21 -0.50 4.79
CA ASN A 555 8.30 -0.39 3.66
C ASN A 555 8.84 0.65 2.66
N PRO A 556 9.24 0.24 1.44
CA PRO A 556 9.67 1.18 0.39
C PRO A 556 8.48 1.87 -0.31
N TYR A 557 7.25 1.65 0.16
CA TYR A 557 6.02 2.27 -0.35
C TYR A 557 5.33 3.11 0.73
N LEU A 558 4.58 4.12 0.30
CA LEU A 558 3.93 5.12 1.16
C LEU A 558 3.04 4.57 2.28
N SER A 559 2.40 3.42 2.07
CA SER A 559 1.38 2.92 2.98
C SER A 559 1.33 1.39 3.04
N TRP A 560 0.77 0.92 4.16
CA TRP A 560 0.41 -0.47 4.42
C TRP A 560 -1.06 -0.72 4.10
N GLY A 561 -1.42 -1.99 3.93
CA GLY A 561 -2.73 -2.42 3.45
C GLY A 561 -2.83 -2.44 1.93
N LEU A 562 -4.05 -2.33 1.41
CA LEU A 562 -4.31 -2.24 -0.04
C LEU A 562 -4.10 -0.79 -0.51
N GLY A 563 -3.29 -0.60 -1.56
CA GLY A 563 -3.00 0.73 -2.11
C GLY A 563 -4.24 1.38 -2.73
N SER A 564 -4.36 2.72 -2.64
CA SER A 564 -5.53 3.44 -3.18
C SER A 564 -5.67 3.29 -4.71
N ASN A 565 -4.53 3.18 -5.40
CA ASN A 565 -4.42 2.88 -6.83
C ASN A 565 -4.88 1.47 -7.24
N ALA A 566 -5.08 0.53 -6.30
CA ALA A 566 -5.38 -0.87 -6.59
C ALA A 566 -6.61 -1.05 -7.49
N GLY A 567 -7.65 -0.22 -7.29
CA GLY A 567 -8.85 -0.21 -8.13
C GLY A 567 -8.60 0.14 -9.60
N VAL A 568 -7.65 1.04 -9.88
CA VAL A 568 -7.25 1.44 -11.24
C VAL A 568 -6.49 0.31 -11.95
N HIS A 569 -5.66 -0.42 -11.20
CA HIS A 569 -4.94 -1.59 -11.71
C HIS A 569 -5.82 -2.84 -11.83
N GLY A 570 -6.98 -2.86 -11.17
CA GLY A 570 -8.04 -3.85 -11.38
C GLY A 570 -8.35 -4.74 -10.19
N VAL A 571 -7.88 -4.39 -8.99
CA VAL A 571 -8.20 -5.07 -7.72
C VAL A 571 -9.33 -4.31 -7.02
N LYS A 572 -10.49 -4.97 -6.85
CA LYS A 572 -11.69 -4.43 -6.19
C LYS A 572 -11.56 -4.37 -4.67
N GLY A 573 -10.80 -5.27 -4.07
CA GLY A 573 -10.68 -5.42 -2.61
C GLY A 573 -9.85 -6.63 -2.20
N CYS A 574 -9.70 -6.82 -0.88
CA CYS A 574 -8.93 -7.89 -0.26
C CYS A 574 -9.80 -8.61 0.79
N SER A 575 -9.54 -9.89 1.06
CA SER A 575 -10.12 -10.63 2.20
C SER A 575 -9.61 -10.14 3.56
N VAL A 576 -8.43 -9.49 3.57
CA VAL A 576 -7.78 -8.93 4.76
C VAL A 576 -8.25 -7.49 4.99
N PRO A 577 -8.63 -7.10 6.22
CA PRO A 577 -8.97 -5.71 6.55
C PRO A 577 -7.77 -4.79 6.33
N SER A 578 -7.96 -3.66 5.64
CA SER A 578 -6.88 -2.80 5.14
C SER A 578 -6.25 -1.86 6.18
N GLN A 579 -6.50 -2.05 7.48
CA GLN A 579 -6.15 -1.08 8.53
C GLN A 579 -5.17 -1.60 9.59
N ASP A 580 -4.96 -2.91 9.71
CA ASP A 580 -4.26 -3.51 10.84
C ASP A 580 -3.22 -4.56 10.43
N THR A 581 -2.33 -4.88 11.38
CA THR A 581 -1.31 -5.94 11.25
C THR A 581 -1.98 -7.30 11.13
N LEU A 582 -1.71 -8.04 10.06
CA LEU A 582 -2.29 -9.37 9.86
C LEU A 582 -1.59 -10.39 10.76
N GLU A 583 -2.28 -10.87 11.79
CA GLU A 583 -1.75 -11.92 12.65
C GLU A 583 -1.78 -13.27 11.93
N VAL A 584 -0.60 -13.84 11.71
CA VAL A 584 -0.42 -15.16 11.10
C VAL A 584 -0.78 -16.22 12.14
N CYS A 585 -1.45 -17.30 11.72
CA CYS A 585 -1.85 -18.35 12.66
C CYS A 585 -0.63 -19.01 13.35
N GLU A 586 -0.87 -19.71 14.47
CA GLU A 586 0.20 -20.33 15.26
C GLU A 586 1.09 -21.32 14.48
N ARG A 587 0.56 -21.87 13.38
CA ARG A 587 1.28 -22.78 12.46
C ARG A 587 2.22 -22.05 11.48
N GLY A 588 2.23 -20.72 11.47
CA GLY A 588 3.03 -19.91 10.55
C GLY A 588 2.43 -19.80 9.14
N GLU A 589 1.13 -20.06 8.95
CA GLU A 589 0.49 -20.04 7.63
C GLU A 589 -0.54 -18.90 7.50
N CYS A 590 -0.65 -18.32 6.31
CA CYS A 590 -1.58 -17.23 6.00
C CYS A 590 -2.07 -17.31 4.54
N GLU A 591 -3.34 -16.99 4.30
CA GLU A 591 -3.92 -16.84 2.96
C GLU A 591 -4.44 -15.41 2.76
N ILE A 592 -4.14 -14.81 1.62
CA ILE A 592 -4.61 -13.47 1.22
C ILE A 592 -5.26 -13.57 -0.15
N VAL A 593 -6.52 -13.15 -0.24
CA VAL A 593 -7.33 -13.20 -1.47
C VAL A 593 -7.60 -11.77 -1.95
N LEU A 594 -7.20 -11.45 -3.18
CA LEU A 594 -7.54 -10.20 -3.86
C LEU A 594 -8.62 -10.45 -4.89
N HIS A 595 -9.74 -9.73 -4.78
CA HIS A 595 -10.83 -9.79 -5.76
C HIS A 595 -10.56 -8.84 -6.93
N THR A 596 -10.77 -9.28 -8.16
CA THR A 596 -10.42 -8.50 -9.37
C THR A 596 -11.64 -8.02 -10.17
N SER A 597 -11.43 -7.02 -11.03
CA SER A 597 -12.40 -6.55 -12.04
C SER A 597 -12.18 -7.13 -13.43
N ARG A 598 -11.00 -7.71 -13.67
CA ARG A 598 -10.55 -8.34 -14.92
C ARG A 598 -9.49 -9.40 -14.60
N PRO A 599 -9.16 -10.32 -15.53
CA PRO A 599 -8.02 -11.21 -15.36
C PRO A 599 -6.71 -10.42 -15.21
N LEU A 600 -5.95 -10.73 -14.17
CA LEU A 600 -4.64 -10.15 -13.88
C LEU A 600 -3.60 -11.25 -13.69
N MET A 601 -2.31 -10.93 -13.87
CA MET A 601 -1.22 -11.71 -13.26
C MET A 601 -0.83 -11.10 -11.93
N MET A 602 -0.30 -11.93 -11.02
CA MET A 602 0.19 -11.53 -9.71
C MET A 602 1.64 -12.00 -9.50
N VAL A 603 2.46 -11.14 -8.91
CA VAL A 603 3.78 -11.47 -8.34
C VAL A 603 3.82 -10.91 -6.92
N CYS A 604 4.41 -11.66 -5.99
CA CYS A 604 4.53 -11.27 -4.59
C CYS A 604 6.01 -11.26 -4.17
N GLU A 605 6.38 -10.29 -3.34
CA GLU A 605 7.66 -10.22 -2.63
C GLU A 605 7.40 -10.41 -1.13
N LEU A 606 8.19 -11.24 -0.47
CA LEU A 606 8.12 -11.47 0.99
C LEU A 606 9.49 -11.17 1.61
N ILE A 607 9.54 -10.24 2.58
CA ILE A 607 10.78 -9.86 3.28
C ILE A 607 10.61 -10.02 4.80
N HIS A 608 11.64 -10.61 5.42
CA HIS A 608 11.86 -10.71 6.87
C HIS A 608 13.39 -10.72 7.12
N PRO A 609 13.93 -10.17 8.22
CA PRO A 609 15.38 -10.03 8.41
C PRO A 609 16.19 -11.33 8.33
N GLU A 610 15.63 -12.45 8.79
CA GLU A 610 16.26 -13.78 8.77
C GLU A 610 15.98 -14.59 7.49
N LEU A 611 15.24 -14.04 6.52
CA LEU A 611 14.70 -14.79 5.38
C LEU A 611 15.48 -14.49 4.08
N ASP A 612 16.20 -15.49 3.55
CA ASP A 612 16.88 -15.36 2.26
C ASP A 612 15.90 -15.35 1.06
N PHE A 613 16.35 -14.82 -0.09
CA PHE A 613 15.54 -14.64 -1.29
C PHE A 613 15.06 -15.95 -1.96
N ALA A 614 15.81 -17.05 -1.81
CA ALA A 614 15.41 -18.36 -2.34
C ALA A 614 14.35 -19.00 -1.43
N LEU A 615 14.54 -18.93 -0.11
CA LEU A 615 13.55 -19.38 0.87
C LEU A 615 12.27 -18.53 0.81
N ALA A 616 12.38 -17.21 0.63
CA ALA A 616 11.24 -16.30 0.46
C ALA A 616 10.33 -16.71 -0.72
N LYS A 617 10.91 -17.09 -1.87
CA LYS A 617 10.13 -17.64 -3.00
C LYS A 617 9.43 -18.95 -2.63
N ARG A 618 10.10 -19.82 -1.87
CA ARG A 618 9.54 -21.08 -1.35
C ARG A 618 8.57 -20.89 -0.17
N CYS A 619 8.37 -19.67 0.29
CA CYS A 619 7.32 -19.31 1.25
C CYS A 619 6.03 -18.84 0.57
N LEU A 620 5.97 -18.80 -0.77
CA LEU A 620 4.83 -18.29 -1.53
C LEU A 620 4.29 -19.35 -2.50
N ALA A 621 2.97 -19.56 -2.49
CA ALA A 621 2.25 -20.32 -3.51
C ALA A 621 1.09 -19.45 -4.05
N LEU A 622 1.11 -19.17 -5.36
CA LEU A 622 0.22 -18.19 -5.99
C LEU A 622 -0.77 -18.89 -6.93
N GLN A 623 -2.06 -18.56 -6.80
CA GLN A 623 -3.14 -19.06 -7.64
C GLN A 623 -3.86 -17.90 -8.35
N ILE A 624 -4.04 -18.01 -9.66
CA ILE A 624 -4.53 -16.92 -10.52
C ILE A 624 -5.79 -17.38 -11.29
N THR A 625 -6.93 -16.77 -10.95
CA THR A 625 -8.23 -17.01 -11.60
C THR A 625 -8.74 -15.72 -12.26
N ALA A 626 -9.89 -15.78 -12.94
CA ALA A 626 -10.47 -14.62 -13.61
C ALA A 626 -10.94 -13.51 -12.64
N GLU A 627 -11.41 -13.90 -11.45
CA GLU A 627 -12.07 -13.03 -10.47
C GLU A 627 -11.31 -12.86 -9.16
N GLN A 628 -10.31 -13.72 -8.91
CA GLN A 628 -9.57 -13.78 -7.65
C GLN A 628 -8.10 -14.15 -7.87
N LEU A 629 -7.22 -13.48 -7.13
CA LEU A 629 -5.80 -13.81 -6.98
C LEU A 629 -5.58 -14.27 -5.54
N VAL A 630 -5.06 -15.48 -5.33
CA VAL A 630 -4.85 -16.05 -4.00
C VAL A 630 -3.36 -16.21 -3.75
N CYS A 631 -2.88 -15.66 -2.64
CA CYS A 631 -1.50 -15.76 -2.18
C CYS A 631 -1.47 -16.57 -0.88
N ASN A 632 -0.91 -17.77 -0.93
CA ASN A 632 -0.66 -18.60 0.24
C ASN A 632 0.78 -18.36 0.73
N VAL A 633 0.93 -17.92 1.98
CA VAL A 633 2.19 -17.45 2.58
C VAL A 633 2.60 -18.33 3.77
N LEU A 634 3.89 -18.63 3.87
CA LEU A 634 4.52 -19.31 4.99
C LEU A 634 5.49 -18.38 5.73
N CYS A 635 5.42 -18.35 7.05
CA CYS A 635 6.30 -17.60 7.95
C CYS A 635 7.12 -18.58 8.81
N PRO A 636 8.34 -18.98 8.37
CA PRO A 636 9.18 -19.96 9.07
C PRO A 636 9.84 -19.41 10.34
N TYR A 637 9.99 -18.09 10.48
CA TYR A 637 10.56 -17.40 11.64
C TYR A 637 9.49 -16.59 12.39
N LYS A 638 9.72 -16.36 13.69
CA LYS A 638 8.86 -15.52 14.55
C LYS A 638 9.22 -14.05 14.38
N GLY A 639 8.31 -13.23 13.88
CA GLY A 639 8.57 -11.81 13.66
C GLY A 639 7.58 -11.15 12.71
N TYR A 640 7.99 -9.97 12.21
CA TYR A 640 7.22 -9.15 11.27
C TYR A 640 7.72 -9.33 9.83
N TYR A 641 6.81 -9.57 8.90
CA TYR A 641 7.09 -9.74 7.47
C TYR A 641 6.42 -8.64 6.67
N ARG A 642 7.09 -8.13 5.64
CA ARG A 642 6.46 -7.33 4.57
C ARG A 642 6.12 -8.26 3.42
N LEU A 643 4.83 -8.38 3.09
CA LEU A 643 4.37 -8.96 1.82
C LEU A 643 3.93 -7.83 0.90
N SER A 644 4.65 -7.61 -0.21
CA SER A 644 4.24 -6.67 -1.25
C SER A 644 3.68 -7.41 -2.45
N VAL A 645 2.50 -6.97 -2.91
CA VAL A 645 1.77 -7.59 -4.01
C VAL A 645 1.76 -6.65 -5.22
N PHE A 646 2.17 -7.21 -6.36
CA PHE A 646 2.24 -6.51 -7.63
C PHE A 646 1.38 -7.22 -8.67
N VAL A 647 0.69 -6.45 -9.51
CA VAL A 647 -0.17 -6.99 -10.57
C VAL A 647 0.12 -6.38 -11.94
N ARG A 648 -0.28 -7.12 -12.98
CA ARG A 648 -0.32 -6.69 -14.38
C ARG A 648 -1.59 -7.23 -15.03
N ASP A 649 -2.06 -6.66 -16.14
CA ASP A 649 -3.09 -7.31 -16.95
C ASP A 649 -2.62 -8.70 -17.40
N TYR A 650 -3.52 -9.68 -17.45
CA TYR A 650 -3.19 -11.05 -17.85
C TYR A 650 -2.74 -11.14 -19.32
N ASN A 651 -3.31 -10.32 -20.20
CA ASN A 651 -3.08 -10.39 -21.64
C ASN A 651 -1.94 -9.48 -22.12
N ASP A 652 -1.56 -8.47 -21.31
CA ASP A 652 -0.41 -7.63 -21.61
C ASP A 652 0.89 -8.38 -21.28
N GLY A 653 1.60 -8.82 -22.33
CA GLY A 653 2.93 -9.40 -22.22
C GLY A 653 4.02 -8.40 -21.85
N SER A 654 3.81 -7.11 -22.15
CA SER A 654 4.82 -6.06 -22.26
C SER A 654 4.88 -5.08 -21.08
N GLY A 655 3.77 -4.84 -20.39
CA GLY A 655 3.71 -3.87 -19.28
C GLY A 655 4.57 -4.24 -18.08
N SER A 656 4.86 -3.24 -17.25
CA SER A 656 5.51 -3.44 -15.95
C SER A 656 4.49 -3.81 -14.86
N PHE A 657 4.90 -4.66 -13.92
CA PHE A 657 4.11 -4.94 -12.72
C PHE A 657 3.97 -3.67 -11.86
N GLN A 658 2.77 -3.39 -11.36
CA GLN A 658 2.46 -2.23 -10.52
C GLN A 658 2.15 -2.70 -9.09
N ASN A 659 2.69 -2.03 -8.07
CA ASN A 659 2.36 -2.32 -6.67
C ASN A 659 0.90 -1.94 -6.39
N VAL A 660 0.18 -2.80 -5.68
CA VAL A 660 -1.24 -2.60 -5.31
C VAL A 660 -1.54 -2.88 -3.83
N GLY A 661 -0.57 -3.29 -3.03
CA GLY A 661 -0.75 -3.50 -1.60
C GLY A 661 0.49 -4.05 -0.91
N ASN A 662 0.67 -3.64 0.35
CA ASN A 662 1.83 -3.94 1.18
C ASN A 662 1.32 -4.34 2.57
N PHE A 663 1.33 -5.64 2.86
CA PHE A 663 0.73 -6.21 4.06
C PHE A 663 1.82 -6.50 5.10
N LEU A 664 1.62 -5.98 6.32
CA LEU A 664 2.45 -6.32 7.47
C LEU A 664 1.89 -7.58 8.13
N LEU A 665 2.63 -8.69 8.05
CA LEU A 665 2.26 -9.96 8.67
C LEU A 665 3.02 -10.10 10.00
N ARG A 666 2.37 -10.65 11.04
CA ARG A 666 2.99 -10.92 12.36
C ARG A 666 2.87 -12.40 12.73
N CYS A 667 3.99 -13.11 12.73
CA CYS A 667 4.06 -14.49 13.22
C CYS A 667 4.40 -14.50 14.71
N LYS A 668 3.46 -14.95 15.56
CA LYS A 668 3.64 -15.04 17.03
C LYS A 668 4.24 -16.38 17.50
N GLY A 669 3.93 -17.46 16.79
CA GLY A 669 4.32 -18.83 17.16
C GLY A 669 5.80 -19.13 16.92
N LEU A 670 6.17 -20.41 17.04
CA LEU A 670 7.53 -20.91 16.77
C LEU A 670 7.86 -20.99 15.26
N GLY A 671 6.95 -20.57 14.39
CA GLY A 671 7.09 -20.62 12.93
C GLY A 671 6.77 -21.98 12.32
N VAL A 672 6.75 -22.03 10.98
CA VAL A 672 6.70 -23.30 10.23
C VAL A 672 7.99 -24.09 10.47
N ASN A 673 7.90 -25.41 10.66
CA ASN A 673 9.10 -26.26 10.72
C ASN A 673 9.93 -26.08 9.42
N GLN A 674 11.16 -25.60 9.57
CA GLN A 674 12.06 -25.19 8.47
C GLN A 674 12.33 -26.29 7.42
N ASN A 675 12.06 -27.55 7.74
CA ASN A 675 12.19 -28.68 6.81
C ASN A 675 11.03 -28.77 5.78
N VAL A 676 10.02 -27.90 5.86
CA VAL A 676 8.77 -28.01 5.08
C VAL A 676 8.32 -26.69 4.39
N PRO A 677 9.20 -25.91 3.72
CA PRO A 677 8.77 -24.85 2.81
C PRO A 677 8.12 -25.46 1.55
N TYR A 678 7.56 -24.64 0.67
CA TYR A 678 7.03 -25.11 -0.60
C TYR A 678 8.14 -25.72 -1.50
N PRO A 679 7.76 -26.60 -2.46
CA PRO A 679 8.69 -27.14 -3.43
C PRO A 679 9.41 -26.04 -4.22
N PRO A 680 10.65 -26.29 -4.69
CA PRO A 680 11.26 -25.43 -5.69
C PRO A 680 10.45 -25.46 -7.00
N ASP A 681 10.65 -24.43 -7.82
CA ASP A 681 10.12 -24.32 -9.18
C ASP A 681 8.58 -24.47 -9.30
N LEU A 682 7.84 -24.01 -8.28
CA LEU A 682 6.41 -23.73 -8.42
C LEU A 682 6.19 -22.60 -9.43
N SER A 683 5.28 -22.81 -10.37
CA SER A 683 4.80 -21.74 -11.25
C SER A 683 3.81 -20.82 -10.50
N PRO A 684 3.57 -19.59 -10.97
CA PRO A 684 2.49 -18.73 -10.44
C PRO A 684 1.08 -19.24 -10.80
N TRP A 685 0.97 -20.48 -11.27
CA TRP A 685 -0.26 -21.16 -11.67
C TRP A 685 -0.53 -22.33 -10.71
N CYS A 686 -0.40 -22.12 -9.41
CA CYS A 686 -0.77 -23.15 -8.43
C CYS A 686 -2.30 -23.27 -8.39
N GLY A 687 -2.83 -24.49 -8.29
CA GLY A 687 -4.27 -24.78 -8.36
C GLY A 687 -4.89 -24.53 -9.75
N PRO A 688 -6.17 -24.88 -9.93
CA PRO A 688 -6.88 -24.58 -11.17
C PRO A 688 -7.16 -23.08 -11.30
N GLY A 689 -7.11 -22.57 -12.52
CA GLY A 689 -7.28 -21.15 -12.83
C GLY A 689 -7.32 -20.85 -14.33
N MET A 690 -6.86 -19.66 -14.72
CA MET A 690 -6.96 -19.14 -16.10
C MET A 690 -6.39 -20.11 -17.15
N ARG A 691 -5.19 -20.66 -16.92
CA ARG A 691 -4.54 -21.60 -17.85
C ARG A 691 -5.30 -22.91 -18.05
N THR A 692 -5.78 -23.52 -16.97
CA THR A 692 -6.56 -24.77 -17.04
C THR A 692 -7.89 -24.55 -17.76
N GLN A 693 -8.55 -23.40 -17.54
CA GLN A 693 -9.79 -23.04 -18.22
C GLN A 693 -9.57 -22.81 -19.72
N ALA A 694 -8.50 -22.09 -20.10
CA ALA A 694 -8.12 -21.88 -21.49
C ALA A 694 -7.77 -23.18 -22.23
N ALA A 695 -7.23 -24.19 -21.53
CA ALA A 695 -6.99 -25.53 -22.07
C ALA A 695 -8.24 -26.43 -22.16
N GLY A 696 -9.42 -25.95 -21.74
CA GLY A 696 -10.66 -26.74 -21.73
C GLY A 696 -10.81 -27.71 -20.55
N LEU A 697 -10.11 -27.46 -19.44
CA LEU A 697 -10.28 -28.20 -18.19
C LEU A 697 -11.25 -27.49 -17.24
N SER A 698 -12.15 -28.24 -16.63
CA SER A 698 -13.21 -27.74 -15.74
C SER A 698 -13.59 -28.75 -14.66
N GLN A 699 -14.48 -28.38 -13.73
CA GLN A 699 -15.04 -29.29 -12.70
C GLN A 699 -13.97 -30.06 -11.90
N PHE A 700 -12.94 -29.35 -11.43
CA PHE A 700 -11.89 -29.90 -10.57
C PHE A 700 -12.44 -30.31 -9.19
N SER A 701 -12.07 -31.50 -8.69
CA SER A 701 -12.45 -31.98 -7.36
C SER A 701 -11.70 -31.29 -6.22
N HIS A 702 -10.60 -30.60 -6.52
CA HIS A 702 -9.83 -29.79 -5.60
C HIS A 702 -9.60 -28.43 -6.27
N THR A 703 -10.11 -27.35 -5.68
CA THR A 703 -10.10 -26.00 -6.28
C THR A 703 -8.98 -25.11 -5.75
N GLY A 704 -8.32 -25.48 -4.65
CA GLY A 704 -7.18 -24.74 -4.10
C GLY A 704 -5.82 -25.29 -4.54
N ALA A 705 -4.79 -24.44 -4.48
CA ALA A 705 -3.39 -24.78 -4.70
C ALA A 705 -2.82 -25.85 -3.76
N LEU A 706 -3.32 -25.90 -2.52
CA LEU A 706 -2.83 -26.77 -1.44
C LEU A 706 -3.75 -27.97 -1.26
N VAL A 707 -3.18 -29.18 -1.19
CA VAL A 707 -3.92 -30.43 -0.94
C VAL A 707 -3.24 -31.22 0.17
N ASN A 708 -4.01 -31.53 1.23
CA ASN A 708 -3.52 -32.30 2.38
C ASN A 708 -3.84 -33.80 2.22
N LEU A 709 -2.84 -34.66 2.41
CA LEU A 709 -2.91 -36.12 2.23
C LEU A 709 -2.70 -36.83 3.60
N PRO A 710 -3.69 -36.84 4.51
CA PRO A 710 -3.56 -37.48 5.82
C PRO A 710 -3.33 -39.01 5.74
N GLN A 711 -3.72 -39.63 4.62
CA GLN A 711 -3.53 -41.06 4.34
C GLN A 711 -2.46 -41.33 3.27
N GLY A 712 -1.64 -40.33 2.92
CA GLY A 712 -0.63 -40.43 1.85
C GLY A 712 -1.20 -40.61 0.43
N ARG A 713 -2.52 -40.58 0.25
CA ARG A 713 -3.22 -40.83 -1.03
C ARG A 713 -4.23 -39.73 -1.34
N CYS A 714 -4.34 -39.33 -2.61
CA CYS A 714 -5.43 -38.47 -3.10
C CYS A 714 -5.79 -38.77 -4.57
N ASN A 715 -6.99 -38.36 -4.98
CA ASN A 715 -7.47 -38.45 -6.36
C ASN A 715 -7.95 -37.06 -6.82
N ILE A 716 -7.16 -36.38 -7.66
CA ILE A 716 -7.57 -35.12 -8.27
C ILE A 716 -8.27 -35.44 -9.59
N THR A 717 -9.54 -35.07 -9.72
CA THR A 717 -10.37 -35.38 -10.89
C THR A 717 -10.90 -34.11 -11.52
N PHE A 718 -10.91 -34.03 -12.85
CA PHE A 718 -11.43 -32.90 -13.59
C PHE A 718 -11.99 -33.33 -14.94
N HIS A 719 -12.86 -32.52 -15.52
CA HIS A 719 -13.45 -32.76 -16.83
C HIS A 719 -12.62 -32.08 -17.91
N CYS A 720 -12.44 -32.76 -19.04
CA CYS A 720 -11.73 -32.26 -20.21
C CYS A 720 -12.70 -32.20 -21.38
N THR A 721 -12.95 -30.99 -21.91
CA THR A 721 -13.85 -30.81 -23.06
C THR A 721 -13.15 -31.02 -24.40
N SER A 722 -11.81 -30.92 -24.45
CA SER A 722 -11.03 -31.14 -25.66
C SER A 722 -10.72 -32.62 -25.87
N SER A 723 -11.29 -33.20 -26.92
CA SER A 723 -10.97 -34.58 -27.35
C SER A 723 -9.52 -34.73 -27.83
N GLN A 724 -8.86 -33.64 -28.23
CA GLN A 724 -7.50 -33.61 -28.76
C GLN A 724 -6.41 -33.33 -27.71
N LEU A 725 -6.76 -32.76 -26.55
CA LEU A 725 -5.80 -32.53 -25.48
C LEU A 725 -5.25 -33.86 -24.93
N GLN A 726 -3.93 -33.96 -24.92
CA GLN A 726 -3.16 -34.93 -24.15
C GLN A 726 -2.73 -34.28 -22.83
N ILE A 727 -2.71 -35.06 -21.74
CA ILE A 727 -2.39 -34.56 -20.41
C ILE A 727 -1.33 -35.46 -19.78
N HIS A 728 -0.30 -34.83 -19.25
CA HIS A 728 0.78 -35.48 -18.50
C HIS A 728 0.83 -34.90 -17.07
N ALA A 729 1.30 -35.71 -16.12
CA ALA A 729 1.40 -35.31 -14.72
C ALA A 729 2.76 -35.76 -14.16
N VAL A 730 3.44 -34.87 -13.44
CA VAL A 730 4.78 -35.09 -12.90
C VAL A 730 4.77 -34.83 -11.40
N LEU A 731 5.28 -35.78 -10.61
CA LEU A 731 5.44 -35.66 -9.16
C LEU A 731 6.92 -35.47 -8.84
N SER A 732 7.27 -34.40 -8.10
CA SER A 732 8.64 -34.14 -7.63
C SER A 732 8.66 -33.79 -6.15
N ALA A 733 9.73 -34.18 -5.45
CA ALA A 733 9.99 -33.82 -4.06
C ALA A 733 11.49 -33.84 -3.75
N GLU A 734 12.00 -32.73 -3.25
CA GLU A 734 13.42 -32.52 -2.96
C GLU A 734 13.95 -33.47 -1.87
N SER A 735 13.14 -33.70 -0.82
CA SER A 735 13.49 -34.59 0.29
C SER A 735 13.60 -36.06 -0.15
N TYR A 736 12.80 -36.48 -1.12
CA TYR A 736 12.86 -37.84 -1.66
C TYR A 736 14.17 -38.10 -2.40
N GLN A 737 14.61 -37.12 -3.19
CA GLN A 737 15.82 -37.22 -4.00
C GLN A 737 17.08 -37.25 -3.11
N LYS A 738 17.16 -36.36 -2.11
CA LYS A 738 18.24 -36.34 -1.10
C LYS A 738 18.24 -37.57 -0.19
N ASN A 739 17.08 -38.15 0.13
CA ASN A 739 17.00 -39.38 0.91
C ASN A 739 17.47 -40.60 0.10
N LYS A 740 17.16 -40.66 -1.20
CA LYS A 740 17.56 -41.77 -2.09
C LYS A 740 19.08 -41.87 -2.29
N GLU A 741 19.81 -40.77 -2.15
CA GLU A 741 21.28 -40.75 -2.21
C GLU A 741 21.94 -41.15 -0.88
N LYS A 742 21.25 -40.97 0.26
CA LYS A 742 21.75 -41.32 1.60
C LYS A 742 21.34 -42.72 2.06
N LEU A 743 20.23 -43.24 1.54
CA LEU A 743 19.63 -44.50 1.94
C LEU A 743 19.62 -45.43 0.73
N ASN A 744 20.49 -46.44 0.73
CA ASN A 744 20.62 -47.48 -0.31
C ASN A 744 19.41 -48.45 -0.35
N GLN A 745 18.19 -47.94 -0.15
CA GLN A 745 16.95 -48.69 -0.30
C GLN A 745 16.45 -48.63 -1.76
N ALA A 746 15.93 -49.75 -2.25
CA ALA A 746 15.35 -49.90 -3.58
C ALA A 746 14.03 -49.11 -3.74
N SER A 747 14.13 -47.80 -3.83
CA SER A 747 13.01 -46.86 -3.93
C SER A 747 12.62 -46.60 -5.39
N PHE A 748 11.34 -46.77 -5.73
CA PHE A 748 10.81 -46.58 -7.08
C PHE A 748 10.91 -45.11 -7.54
N PRO A 749 11.01 -44.79 -8.85
CA PRO A 749 10.99 -43.41 -9.32
C PRO A 749 9.63 -42.74 -9.05
N LEU A 750 9.60 -41.42 -8.84
CA LEU A 750 8.36 -40.68 -8.49
C LEU A 750 7.24 -40.81 -9.53
N SER A 751 7.57 -41.12 -10.80
CA SER A 751 6.60 -41.46 -11.85
C SER A 751 5.76 -42.71 -11.55
N ARG A 752 6.25 -43.66 -10.74
CA ARG A 752 5.49 -44.84 -10.28
C ARG A 752 4.47 -44.51 -9.19
N TYR A 753 4.45 -43.29 -8.67
CA TYR A 753 3.57 -42.85 -7.58
C TYR A 753 2.41 -41.97 -8.07
N ILE A 754 2.23 -41.85 -9.40
CA ILE A 754 1.05 -41.31 -10.08
C ILE A 754 0.41 -42.40 -10.96
N LEU A 755 -0.92 -42.44 -11.04
CA LEU A 755 -1.67 -43.16 -12.07
C LEU A 755 -2.71 -42.25 -12.72
N LEU A 756 -2.53 -41.99 -14.01
CA LEU A 756 -3.51 -41.29 -14.86
C LEU A 756 -4.56 -42.27 -15.36
N THR A 757 -5.83 -41.97 -15.09
CA THR A 757 -7.00 -42.68 -15.63
C THR A 757 -7.80 -41.73 -16.51
N PHE A 758 -8.02 -42.12 -17.76
CA PHE A 758 -8.76 -41.34 -18.75
C PHE A 758 -10.11 -42.00 -19.03
N THR A 759 -11.19 -41.27 -18.87
CA THR A 759 -12.53 -41.63 -19.38
C THR A 759 -12.96 -40.63 -20.45
N ASP A 760 -14.11 -40.87 -21.08
CA ASP A 760 -14.53 -40.16 -22.30
C ASP A 760 -14.67 -38.63 -22.13
N SER A 761 -14.97 -38.16 -20.90
CA SER A 761 -15.07 -36.73 -20.54
C SER A 761 -14.30 -36.33 -19.28
N LYS A 762 -13.80 -37.28 -18.49
CA LYS A 762 -13.21 -37.05 -17.17
C LYS A 762 -11.85 -37.71 -17.01
N VAL A 763 -10.88 -36.96 -16.48
CA VAL A 763 -9.53 -37.43 -16.15
C VAL A 763 -9.41 -37.53 -14.62
N THR A 764 -8.68 -38.53 -14.15
CA THR A 764 -8.37 -38.74 -12.73
C THR A 764 -6.88 -38.97 -12.56
N VAL A 765 -6.24 -38.08 -11.80
CA VAL A 765 -4.85 -38.18 -11.35
C VAL A 765 -4.87 -38.80 -9.97
N SER A 766 -4.52 -40.08 -9.88
CA SER A 766 -4.40 -40.80 -8.61
C SER A 766 -2.97 -40.67 -8.12
N VAL A 767 -2.76 -40.22 -6.88
CA VAL A 767 -1.42 -40.04 -6.29
C VAL A 767 -1.32 -40.83 -4.98
N CYS A 768 -0.18 -41.49 -4.77
CA CYS A 768 0.13 -42.24 -3.57
C CYS A 768 1.58 -41.94 -3.17
N VAL A 769 1.82 -41.05 -2.20
CA VAL A 769 3.18 -40.59 -1.91
C VAL A 769 4.00 -41.62 -1.10
N PRO A 770 5.32 -41.76 -1.35
CA PRO A 770 6.13 -42.79 -0.72
C PRO A 770 6.48 -42.53 0.75
N GLN A 771 6.54 -41.29 1.21
CA GLN A 771 6.95 -40.91 2.58
C GLN A 771 6.26 -39.59 3.03
N PRO A 772 6.27 -39.24 4.33
CA PRO A 772 5.92 -37.90 4.80
C PRO A 772 6.71 -36.79 4.08
N GLY A 773 6.14 -35.60 3.98
CA GLY A 773 6.76 -34.43 3.35
C GLY A 773 5.85 -33.73 2.34
N VAL A 774 6.44 -32.81 1.57
CA VAL A 774 5.73 -31.97 0.60
C VAL A 774 6.26 -32.24 -0.82
N TYR A 775 5.31 -32.37 -1.75
CA TYR A 775 5.54 -32.74 -3.13
C TYR A 775 4.89 -31.72 -4.06
N ARG A 776 5.50 -31.46 -5.21
CA ARG A 776 4.88 -30.73 -6.33
C ARG A 776 4.28 -31.73 -7.30
N LEU A 777 3.00 -31.55 -7.63
CA LEU A 777 2.32 -32.26 -8.73
C LEU A 777 2.05 -31.26 -9.85
N GLY A 778 2.91 -31.25 -10.87
CA GLY A 778 2.71 -30.43 -12.07
C GLY A 778 1.83 -31.13 -13.09
N LEU A 779 0.78 -30.43 -13.57
CA LEU A 779 -0.06 -30.88 -14.68
C LEU A 779 0.33 -30.13 -15.96
N TYR A 780 0.50 -30.90 -17.04
CA TYR A 780 0.98 -30.41 -18.33
C TYR A 780 0.02 -30.85 -19.45
N GLY A 781 -0.15 -30.02 -20.47
CA GLY A 781 -1.05 -30.24 -21.59
C GLY A 781 -0.35 -30.10 -22.94
N CYS A 782 -0.75 -30.92 -23.91
CA CYS A 782 -0.28 -30.84 -25.28
C CYS A 782 -1.45 -31.04 -26.26
N THR A 783 -1.55 -30.19 -27.29
CA THR A 783 -2.55 -30.26 -28.36
C THR A 783 -1.84 -30.31 -29.72
N PRO A 784 -1.98 -31.38 -30.51
CA PRO A 784 -1.40 -31.46 -31.85
C PRO A 784 -1.82 -30.25 -32.72
N PRO A 785 -0.92 -29.68 -33.56
CA PRO A 785 0.41 -30.19 -33.94
C PRO A 785 1.56 -29.77 -33.00
N GLN A 786 1.27 -29.16 -31.85
CA GLN A 786 2.30 -28.78 -30.88
C GLN A 786 3.02 -30.04 -30.37
N GLN A 787 4.36 -30.01 -30.30
CA GLN A 787 5.16 -31.15 -29.84
C GLN A 787 5.42 -31.09 -28.32
N ASP A 788 5.63 -29.90 -27.78
CA ASP A 788 5.98 -29.69 -26.37
C ASP A 788 4.77 -29.61 -25.43
N TYR A 789 4.97 -30.14 -24.23
CA TYR A 789 3.98 -30.12 -23.13
C TYR A 789 4.04 -28.78 -22.37
N ALA A 790 3.00 -27.96 -22.52
CA ALA A 790 2.87 -26.70 -21.81
C ALA A 790 2.38 -26.90 -20.35
N PRO A 791 2.96 -26.21 -19.34
CA PRO A 791 2.48 -26.30 -17.97
C PRO A 791 1.11 -25.63 -17.81
N LEU A 792 0.14 -26.37 -17.26
CA LEU A 792 -1.24 -25.92 -17.04
C LEU A 792 -1.42 -25.37 -15.62
N CYS A 793 -1.06 -26.16 -14.62
CA CYS A 793 -1.04 -25.77 -13.20
C CYS A 793 -0.17 -26.70 -12.36
N ASP A 794 0.17 -26.25 -11.14
CA ASP A 794 0.85 -27.04 -10.11
C ASP A 794 -0.06 -27.26 -8.89
N TYR A 795 0.06 -28.38 -8.19
CA TYR A 795 -0.50 -28.56 -6.84
C TYR A 795 0.62 -28.82 -5.83
N VAL A 796 0.48 -28.24 -4.64
CA VAL A 796 1.30 -28.57 -3.47
C VAL A 796 0.59 -29.67 -2.70
N LEU A 797 1.17 -30.88 -2.69
CA LEU A 797 0.66 -32.01 -1.94
C LEU A 797 1.43 -32.13 -0.62
N ARG A 798 0.74 -32.02 0.52
CA ARG A 798 1.35 -32.16 1.86
C ARG A 798 0.93 -33.48 2.51
N SER A 799 1.89 -34.34 2.87
CA SER A 799 1.63 -35.62 3.54
C SER A 799 2.29 -35.68 4.92
N VAL A 800 1.51 -36.16 5.90
CA VAL A 800 1.95 -36.49 7.27
C VAL A 800 1.82 -37.98 7.57
N CYS A 801 1.69 -38.82 6.53
CA CYS A 801 1.44 -40.24 6.69
C CYS A 801 2.74 -41.04 6.67
N ASP A 802 3.13 -41.62 7.82
CA ASP A 802 4.35 -42.42 7.98
C ASP A 802 4.29 -43.79 7.26
N ARG A 803 3.11 -44.18 6.76
CA ARG A 803 2.94 -45.42 6.00
C ARG A 803 3.48 -45.22 4.59
N CYS A 804 4.48 -46.02 4.23
CA CYS A 804 5.03 -46.02 2.88
C CYS A 804 3.94 -46.28 1.83
N GLY A 805 3.82 -45.37 0.86
CA GLY A 805 2.89 -45.53 -0.25
C GLY A 805 3.30 -46.69 -1.16
N GLU A 806 2.34 -47.55 -1.52
CA GLU A 806 2.55 -48.55 -2.57
C GLU A 806 2.63 -47.84 -3.94
N PRO A 807 3.62 -48.15 -4.80
CA PRO A 807 3.66 -47.64 -6.17
C PRO A 807 2.53 -48.24 -7.01
N PHE A 808 2.10 -47.51 -8.03
CA PHE A 808 1.25 -48.01 -9.11
C PHE A 808 2.06 -48.86 -10.11
N PRO A 809 1.42 -49.57 -11.06
CA PRO A 809 2.12 -50.30 -12.11
C PRO A 809 2.92 -49.38 -13.04
N CYS A 810 3.92 -49.90 -13.75
CA CYS A 810 4.46 -49.23 -14.93
C CYS A 810 3.37 -49.14 -15.99
N VAL A 811 3.26 -47.99 -16.68
CA VAL A 811 2.26 -47.75 -17.72
C VAL A 811 2.97 -47.45 -19.05
N TYR A 812 2.51 -48.07 -20.13
CA TYR A 812 3.09 -47.98 -21.46
C TYR A 812 2.17 -47.21 -22.43
N SER A 813 2.69 -46.80 -23.59
CA SER A 813 1.97 -45.96 -24.58
C SER A 813 0.67 -46.54 -25.12
N ALA A 814 0.49 -47.87 -25.07
CA ALA A 814 -0.76 -48.53 -25.44
C ALA A 814 -1.91 -48.33 -24.42
N TRP A 815 -1.63 -47.81 -23.22
CA TRP A 815 -2.64 -47.46 -22.22
C TRP A 815 -3.32 -46.12 -22.54
N GLY A 816 -4.28 -46.17 -23.47
CA GLY A 816 -4.96 -45.00 -24.04
C GLY A 816 -6.24 -44.54 -23.33
N LYS A 817 -7.01 -43.67 -24.01
CA LYS A 817 -8.28 -43.12 -23.52
C LYS A 817 -9.31 -44.24 -23.26
N GLY A 818 -10.05 -44.13 -22.16
CA GLY A 818 -11.05 -45.10 -21.71
C GLY A 818 -10.49 -46.35 -21.03
N CYS A 819 -9.16 -46.50 -20.92
CA CYS A 819 -8.53 -47.57 -20.15
C CYS A 819 -8.62 -47.29 -18.64
N VAL A 820 -9.08 -48.28 -17.86
CA VAL A 820 -9.28 -48.15 -16.41
C VAL A 820 -8.83 -49.42 -15.70
N LEU A 821 -7.87 -49.28 -14.77
CA LEU A 821 -7.43 -50.35 -13.89
C LEU A 821 -8.28 -50.34 -12.62
N LEU A 822 -9.00 -51.43 -12.36
CA LEU A 822 -9.80 -51.61 -11.15
C LEU A 822 -8.99 -52.36 -10.10
N GLU A 823 -8.45 -53.52 -10.45
CA GLU A 823 -7.61 -54.38 -9.60
C GLU A 823 -6.50 -55.06 -10.45
N PRO A 824 -5.30 -55.32 -9.89
CA PRO A 824 -4.81 -54.77 -8.62
C PRO A 824 -4.35 -53.32 -8.82
N ARG A 825 -4.49 -52.46 -7.81
CA ARG A 825 -4.03 -51.05 -7.91
C ARG A 825 -2.56 -50.85 -7.52
N GLY A 826 -2.01 -51.71 -6.67
CA GLY A 826 -0.57 -51.77 -6.43
C GLY A 826 0.15 -52.34 -7.64
N GLY A 827 1.25 -51.70 -8.04
CA GLY A 827 2.20 -52.19 -9.04
C GLY A 827 3.28 -53.11 -8.49
N VAL A 828 3.21 -53.45 -7.20
CA VAL A 828 4.06 -54.42 -6.52
C VAL A 828 3.16 -55.50 -5.95
N LEU A 829 3.48 -56.77 -6.24
CA LEU A 829 2.65 -57.93 -5.94
C LEU A 829 3.43 -58.96 -5.09
N ALA A 830 2.70 -59.75 -4.30
CA ALA A 830 3.30 -60.81 -3.49
C ALA A 830 3.69 -62.02 -4.36
N PRO A 831 4.86 -62.64 -4.13
CA PRO A 831 5.25 -63.88 -4.81
C PRO A 831 4.31 -65.04 -4.44
N GLN A 832 4.26 -66.07 -5.30
CA GLN A 832 3.50 -67.30 -5.08
C GLN A 832 2.02 -67.09 -4.69
N SER A 833 1.38 -66.03 -5.22
CA SER A 833 0.01 -65.64 -4.87
C SER A 833 -0.93 -65.59 -6.08
N TRP A 834 -2.23 -65.75 -5.86
CA TRP A 834 -3.25 -65.63 -6.90
C TRP A 834 -3.83 -64.20 -6.91
N VAL A 835 -3.40 -63.39 -7.89
CA VAL A 835 -3.80 -61.99 -8.01
C VAL A 835 -4.98 -61.85 -8.97
N CYS A 836 -5.99 -61.08 -8.55
CA CYS A 836 -7.16 -60.73 -9.34
C CYS A 836 -6.83 -59.55 -10.27
N PHE A 837 -6.98 -59.75 -11.58
CA PHE A 837 -6.84 -58.69 -12.58
C PHE A 837 -8.22 -58.32 -13.11
N ARG A 838 -8.56 -57.03 -12.99
CA ARG A 838 -9.85 -56.46 -13.41
C ARG A 838 -9.58 -55.13 -14.12
N VAL A 839 -9.77 -55.11 -15.43
CA VAL A 839 -9.35 -53.99 -16.28
C VAL A 839 -10.36 -53.71 -17.39
N ARG A 840 -10.65 -52.44 -17.63
CA ARG A 840 -11.39 -51.98 -18.82
C ARG A 840 -10.37 -51.50 -19.85
N VAL A 841 -10.41 -52.08 -21.04
CA VAL A 841 -9.58 -51.71 -22.20
C VAL A 841 -10.52 -51.59 -23.40
N PRO A 842 -10.85 -50.38 -23.87
CA PRO A 842 -11.68 -50.20 -25.06
C PRO A 842 -11.01 -50.75 -26.31
N ALA A 843 -11.80 -51.18 -27.30
CA ALA A 843 -11.37 -51.73 -28.59
C ALA A 843 -10.42 -52.96 -28.57
N ALA A 844 -9.96 -53.43 -27.41
CA ALA A 844 -9.23 -54.69 -27.30
C ALA A 844 -10.14 -55.88 -27.62
N GLN A 845 -9.70 -56.75 -28.53
CA GLN A 845 -10.35 -58.02 -28.84
C GLN A 845 -9.88 -59.14 -27.88
N ARG A 846 -8.67 -59.00 -27.31
CA ARG A 846 -8.08 -59.94 -26.35
C ARG A 846 -7.23 -59.17 -25.34
N VAL A 847 -7.34 -59.53 -24.06
CA VAL A 847 -6.47 -59.02 -22.99
C VAL A 847 -5.90 -60.21 -22.23
N SER A 848 -4.60 -60.21 -22.01
CA SER A 848 -3.84 -61.32 -21.42
C SER A 848 -2.93 -60.84 -20.30
N VAL A 849 -2.76 -61.66 -19.28
CA VAL A 849 -1.74 -61.48 -18.25
C VAL A 849 -0.63 -62.49 -18.51
N LEU A 850 0.56 -62.00 -18.81
CA LEU A 850 1.79 -62.79 -18.88
C LEU A 850 2.39 -62.82 -17.48
N ALA A 851 2.07 -63.87 -16.73
CA ALA A 851 2.72 -64.22 -15.47
C ALA A 851 3.60 -65.48 -15.69
N GLU A 852 3.74 -66.35 -14.68
CA GLU A 852 4.39 -67.66 -14.85
C GLU A 852 3.75 -68.51 -15.96
N GLN A 853 2.44 -68.31 -16.17
CA GLN A 853 1.71 -68.78 -17.34
C GLN A 853 0.96 -67.60 -17.99
N ARG A 854 0.68 -67.69 -19.30
CA ARG A 854 -0.23 -66.77 -19.99
C ARG A 854 -1.68 -67.09 -19.57
N VAL A 855 -2.35 -66.13 -18.95
CA VAL A 855 -3.79 -66.21 -18.65
C VAL A 855 -4.54 -65.18 -19.48
N ASP A 856 -5.39 -65.63 -20.39
CA ASP A 856 -6.31 -64.76 -21.14
C ASP A 856 -7.52 -64.42 -20.25
N LEU A 857 -7.80 -63.12 -20.10
CA LEU A 857 -8.89 -62.62 -19.26
C LEU A 857 -10.25 -62.80 -19.95
N LYS A 858 -11.34 -62.84 -19.18
CA LYS A 858 -12.71 -62.98 -19.71
C LYS A 858 -13.46 -61.65 -19.57
N MET A 859 -14.02 -61.14 -20.67
CA MET A 859 -14.83 -59.93 -20.63
C MET A 859 -16.20 -60.22 -20.01
N ASN A 860 -16.59 -59.45 -19.00
CA ASN A 860 -17.88 -59.53 -18.32
C ASN A 860 -18.95 -58.65 -19.00
N LYS A 861 -20.20 -58.74 -18.51
CA LYS A 861 -21.35 -57.97 -19.03
C LYS A 861 -21.16 -56.43 -18.98
N SER A 862 -20.26 -55.94 -18.13
CA SER A 862 -19.96 -54.51 -17.94
C SER A 862 -18.77 -54.02 -18.79
N ARG A 863 -18.29 -54.84 -19.75
CA ARG A 863 -17.10 -54.59 -20.57
C ARG A 863 -15.80 -54.42 -19.76
N VAL A 864 -15.68 -55.15 -18.65
CA VAL A 864 -14.44 -55.29 -17.87
C VAL A 864 -13.88 -56.69 -18.13
N TRP A 865 -12.58 -56.76 -18.42
CA TRP A 865 -11.82 -58.00 -18.52
C TRP A 865 -11.40 -58.43 -17.12
N GLU A 866 -11.82 -59.63 -16.72
CA GLU A 866 -11.62 -60.17 -15.36
C GLU A 866 -10.99 -61.57 -15.41
N GLY A 867 -10.11 -61.85 -14.45
CA GLY A 867 -9.44 -63.15 -14.32
C GLY A 867 -8.47 -63.17 -13.14
N LYS A 868 -7.85 -64.33 -12.89
CA LYS A 868 -6.81 -64.49 -11.87
C LYS A 868 -5.55 -65.08 -12.50
N ALA A 869 -4.40 -64.52 -12.17
CA ALA A 869 -3.09 -65.05 -12.56
C ALA A 869 -2.28 -65.38 -11.31
N PHE A 870 -1.49 -66.44 -11.38
CA PHE A 870 -0.56 -66.82 -10.31
C PHE A 870 0.77 -66.09 -10.51
N THR A 871 1.30 -65.47 -9.46
CA THR A 871 2.51 -64.65 -9.55
C THR A 871 3.81 -65.45 -9.61
N GLY A 872 3.80 -66.70 -9.12
CA GLY A 872 4.96 -67.58 -9.18
C GLY A 872 6.22 -67.02 -8.52
N ASN A 873 7.37 -67.35 -9.11
CA ASN A 873 8.70 -66.83 -8.76
C ASN A 873 9.29 -65.89 -9.83
N ILE A 874 8.47 -65.37 -10.75
CA ILE A 874 8.92 -64.41 -11.78
C ILE A 874 9.03 -62.99 -11.21
N THR A 875 9.93 -62.18 -11.75
CA THR A 875 10.20 -60.82 -11.24
C THR A 875 9.19 -59.75 -11.71
N GLN A 876 8.60 -59.92 -12.89
CA GLN A 876 7.61 -58.98 -13.45
C GLN A 876 6.50 -59.68 -14.23
N ILE A 877 5.27 -59.24 -13.97
CA ILE A 877 4.04 -59.63 -14.68
C ILE A 877 3.69 -58.55 -15.70
N LYS A 878 3.32 -58.95 -16.92
CA LYS A 878 2.96 -58.01 -18.00
C LYS A 878 1.48 -58.16 -18.38
N LEU A 879 0.72 -57.08 -18.28
CA LEU A 879 -0.62 -57.00 -18.84
C LEU A 879 -0.51 -56.55 -20.30
N THR A 880 -1.07 -57.33 -21.22
CA THR A 880 -1.00 -57.08 -22.66
C THR A 880 -2.38 -57.13 -23.32
N ALA A 881 -2.55 -56.46 -24.46
CA ALA A 881 -3.79 -56.48 -25.23
C ALA A 881 -3.53 -56.45 -26.74
N ALA A 882 -4.46 -56.99 -27.51
CA ALA A 882 -4.49 -56.89 -28.97
C ALA A 882 -5.81 -56.24 -29.43
N THR A 883 -5.68 -55.34 -30.40
CA THR A 883 -6.79 -54.62 -31.08
C THR A 883 -7.12 -55.18 -32.46
N SER A 884 -6.40 -56.21 -32.89
CA SER A 884 -6.53 -56.91 -34.17
C SER A 884 -6.15 -58.39 -33.99
N ASP A 885 -6.62 -59.27 -34.87
CA ASP A 885 -6.36 -60.73 -34.82
C ASP A 885 -4.90 -61.15 -35.09
N THR A 886 -4.01 -60.18 -35.26
CA THR A 886 -2.55 -60.34 -35.27
C THR A 886 -2.03 -60.92 -33.95
N SER A 887 -0.95 -61.72 -34.01
CA SER A 887 -0.32 -62.30 -32.82
C SER A 887 0.43 -61.30 -31.92
N ASP A 888 0.62 -60.06 -32.40
CA ASP A 888 1.32 -59.00 -31.66
C ASP A 888 0.42 -58.42 -30.55
N MET A 889 0.89 -58.51 -29.30
CA MET A 889 0.15 -58.17 -28.09
C MET A 889 0.86 -56.99 -27.40
N ALA A 890 0.37 -55.77 -27.62
CA ALA A 890 0.95 -54.57 -27.04
C ALA A 890 0.94 -54.63 -25.50
N VAL A 891 2.08 -54.29 -24.88
CA VAL A 891 2.18 -54.19 -23.41
C VAL A 891 1.44 -52.93 -22.96
N LEU A 892 0.47 -53.10 -22.06
CA LEU A 892 -0.28 -52.02 -21.43
C LEU A 892 0.39 -51.55 -20.15
N MET A 893 0.71 -52.51 -19.28
CA MET A 893 1.25 -52.28 -17.94
C MET A 893 2.20 -53.39 -17.52
N THR A 894 3.15 -53.10 -16.63
CA THR A 894 3.91 -54.13 -15.90
C THR A 894 3.85 -53.91 -14.39
N PHE A 895 3.83 -55.03 -13.67
CA PHE A 895 3.74 -55.13 -12.22
C PHE A 895 4.98 -55.89 -11.74
N ASP A 896 5.66 -55.38 -10.71
CA ASP A 896 6.81 -56.04 -10.10
C ASP A 896 6.33 -57.06 -9.05
N VAL A 897 7.08 -58.14 -8.86
CA VAL A 897 6.83 -59.14 -7.81
C VAL A 897 7.97 -59.08 -6.79
N LEU A 898 7.65 -59.14 -5.50
CA LEU A 898 8.68 -59.10 -4.45
C LEU A 898 9.50 -60.40 -4.42
N ASN A 899 10.83 -60.29 -4.60
CA ASN A 899 11.73 -61.42 -4.44
C ASN A 899 11.78 -61.92 -2.99
N LEU A 900 11.63 -63.24 -2.81
CA LEU A 900 11.66 -63.93 -1.51
C LEU A 900 12.95 -63.71 -0.70
N GLU A 901 14.09 -63.47 -1.38
CA GLU A 901 15.40 -63.31 -0.75
C GLU A 901 15.57 -61.99 0.03
N SER A 902 14.68 -61.01 -0.15
CA SER A 902 14.76 -59.68 0.49
C SER A 902 14.27 -59.63 1.95
N LYS A 903 14.28 -60.76 2.66
CA LYS A 903 13.69 -60.94 4.00
C LYS A 903 14.44 -61.89 4.95
N LEU A 904 15.72 -62.18 4.66
CA LEU A 904 16.67 -62.84 5.56
C LEU A 904 17.75 -61.86 6.00
#